data_AF-A0A108T6D7-F1
#
_entry.id   AF-A0A108T6D7-F1
#
_cell.length_a   1.000
_cell.length_b   1.000
_cell.length_c   1.000
_cell.angle_alpha   90.00
_cell.angle_beta   90.00
_cell.angle_gamma   90.00
#
_symmetry.space_group_name_H-M   'P 1'
#
loop_
_entity.id
_entity.type
_entity.pdbx_description
1 polymer ?
#
loop_
_entity_poly.entity_id
_entity_poly.type
_entity_poly.pdbx_seq_one_letter_code
_entity_poly.pdbx_strand_id
1 'polypeptide(L)'
;MKTKLLCTLYLLCPLALSAANIHKIIPITTDKDVRIEISLSAEANEYLSLDAVISHERNGGVLCNRSKEFSFKEKVDTTVVWKIDGLKPKLWSPVTPVLYNLEIKTNTKVLHKRIGFRKFEMRNGVFYLNGKPIYLRGNAINPPERGIPESLERSKEFARDYVRFMKSLNINIIRIPDDQNWMDVCDEEGMMIFAGRYGRPKHGTKTAPPTDFDLSLKTYKEIDLGPFAPHPSVVIYILANEMPPEGEVGTLYREFLTKMCGELKKWDDTRLYIGNTGYGLGKSGDIYDVHRYWGWYYNTFLTYLNMRDKSMWQNPGRVQPITFTECVGNYTGIDGRFNLCSRTKQPGSQKCWTGHLPDEEQAEAAMSYQAFVLKNATELFRRLRCQNSNLAGTMPFTIIFHNWDGVKSFAEMKPKPVAWQYQISYQPILLSWENWQSQIYAGNKLSVVAHVVNDDDYFNDLTGAHLQWWIEKGDEKFLSGDIELPSVPYYGTYKKPLSIDIPQNLPSGDYKLKGEIWMNGKKVSHNESEIFIAGQDWNDTDAIGKTIYLYDSSVGEQTRNCLQRLGYVVKLVHRIGNLSRNSTLVLGKDSWDNNINSQVEQLKEYVKKGGHVICLEQDPDKFNQSWLPISVTFLKDSNNDPIYLSPSLAYKDGMNINLERPYHPVFKGLMPKHFKLWSDYTSYNESQKGFPAIYPVDRGYDLHMADLSNVAILANYSRALSATALSEIFMGKGSVLLSGFDLINHCGIDPVADKLLSNILHYMVIDKKHEPYVAVSDSIIWGDYASERGIVNALCNGLMVNTVPIIPKGQEKDVKYKLKIDEYGYQYAGAYGGWNSKPGVQYVPYGRRPMAPFTFSRGGSPLIDKTSVTGEGYFYITLPEKKNIMTTVLENPVDEPIRISLSVNDEAGEEYTILPKQQLSIDTDISHIKNTMKVFLKGDRRTILVKTILSMKHSSK
;
A
#
# COMPACT_ATOMS: atom_id res chain seq x y z
N MET A 1 52.21 -15.26 -94.48
CA MET A 1 53.08 -14.13 -94.11
C MET A 1 52.22 -12.89 -93.88
N LYS A 2 52.29 -12.34 -92.65
CA LYS A 2 52.00 -10.96 -92.20
C LYS A 2 51.12 -10.04 -93.06
N THR A 3 50.01 -9.55 -92.49
CA THR A 3 49.82 -8.11 -92.27
C THR A 3 48.87 -7.89 -91.08
N LYS A 4 49.31 -7.08 -90.11
CA LYS A 4 48.61 -6.73 -88.86
C LYS A 4 47.69 -5.52 -89.09
N LEU A 5 46.43 -5.62 -88.66
CA LEU A 5 45.55 -4.50 -88.39
C LEU A 5 45.41 -4.43 -86.85
N LEU A 6 45.78 -3.30 -86.24
CA LEU A 6 45.58 -3.05 -84.81
C LEU A 6 44.34 -2.18 -84.65
N CYS A 7 43.28 -2.74 -84.06
CA CYS A 7 42.11 -2.01 -83.59
C CYS A 7 41.63 -2.66 -82.28
N THR A 8 41.49 -1.82 -81.25
CA THR A 8 40.50 -1.89 -80.15
C THR A 8 40.66 -3.04 -79.15
N LEU A 9 40.67 -2.85 -77.82
CA LEU A 9 39.57 -2.45 -76.94
C LEU A 9 40.18 -2.14 -75.54
N TYR A 10 39.80 -1.01 -74.93
CA TYR A 10 39.91 -0.85 -73.48
C TYR A 10 38.74 -1.60 -72.83
N LEU A 11 39.02 -2.73 -72.19
CA LEU A 11 38.09 -3.40 -71.28
C LEU A 11 38.10 -2.67 -69.93
N LEU A 12 37.05 -1.90 -69.64
CA LEU A 12 36.70 -1.49 -68.28
C LEU A 12 36.04 -2.70 -67.60
N CYS A 13 36.79 -3.42 -66.77
CA CYS A 13 36.20 -4.30 -65.76
C CYS A 13 35.42 -3.44 -64.74
N PRO A 14 34.17 -3.77 -64.38
CA PRO A 14 33.56 -3.19 -63.20
C PRO A 14 34.31 -3.79 -62.00
N LEU A 15 35.07 -2.96 -61.28
CA LEU A 15 35.52 -3.29 -59.93
C LEU A 15 34.27 -3.65 -59.13
N ALA A 16 34.17 -4.92 -58.70
CA ALA A 16 33.16 -5.34 -57.76
C ALA A 16 33.40 -4.57 -56.45
N LEU A 17 32.64 -3.49 -56.25
CA LEU A 17 32.67 -2.70 -55.03
C LEU A 17 32.22 -3.60 -53.87
N SER A 18 33.02 -3.70 -52.81
CA SER A 18 32.64 -4.45 -51.61
C SER A 18 31.62 -3.67 -50.78
N ALA A 19 30.73 -4.39 -50.10
CA ALA A 19 29.63 -3.80 -49.32
C ALA A 19 30.04 -3.62 -47.85
N ALA A 20 29.60 -2.51 -47.24
CA ALA A 20 29.85 -2.24 -45.83
C ALA A 20 29.28 -3.36 -44.91
N ASN A 21 30.02 -3.67 -43.85
CA ASN A 21 29.62 -4.66 -42.86
C ASN A 21 28.65 -4.06 -41.83
N ILE A 22 27.40 -4.50 -41.84
CA ILE A 22 26.33 -3.97 -41.00
C ILE A 22 26.27 -4.72 -39.66
N HIS A 23 26.42 -3.99 -38.57
CA HIS A 23 26.30 -4.51 -37.21
C HIS A 23 24.86 -4.50 -36.70
N LYS A 24 24.17 -3.36 -36.88
CA LYS A 24 22.83 -3.15 -36.29
C LYS A 24 22.00 -2.16 -37.11
N ILE A 25 20.69 -2.36 -37.12
CA ILE A 25 19.70 -1.45 -37.70
C ILE A 25 18.61 -1.18 -36.66
N ILE A 26 18.34 0.09 -36.36
CA ILE A 26 17.32 0.53 -35.40
C ILE A 26 16.38 1.53 -36.09
N PRO A 27 15.12 1.14 -36.38
CA PRO A 27 14.09 2.07 -36.81
C PRO A 27 13.44 2.78 -35.60
N ILE A 28 13.27 4.10 -35.72
CA ILE A 28 12.58 4.96 -34.76
C ILE A 28 11.49 5.71 -35.51
N THR A 29 10.25 5.59 -35.04
CA THR A 29 9.08 6.20 -35.69
C THR A 29 8.56 7.41 -34.93
N THR A 30 8.12 8.42 -35.68
CA THR A 30 7.28 9.52 -35.19
C THR A 30 5.82 9.28 -35.61
N ASP A 31 4.99 10.33 -35.62
CA ASP A 31 3.66 10.31 -36.23
C ASP A 31 3.68 10.35 -37.77
N LYS A 32 4.81 10.70 -38.38
CA LYS A 32 4.90 10.96 -39.84
C LYS A 32 6.22 10.60 -40.49
N ASP A 33 7.22 10.18 -39.73
CA ASP A 33 8.57 9.90 -40.21
C ASP A 33 9.07 8.56 -39.65
N VAL A 34 9.97 7.91 -40.39
CA VAL A 34 10.79 6.78 -39.91
C VAL A 34 12.25 7.18 -40.04
N ARG A 35 12.99 7.16 -38.92
CA ARG A 35 14.44 7.32 -38.90
C ARG A 35 15.09 5.96 -38.69
N ILE A 36 15.97 5.58 -39.60
CA ILE A 36 16.68 4.32 -39.60
C ILE A 36 18.15 4.62 -39.24
N GLU A 37 18.59 4.18 -38.06
CA GLU A 37 20.00 4.21 -37.67
C GLU A 37 20.67 2.89 -38.03
N ILE A 38 21.79 2.95 -38.74
CA ILE A 38 22.57 1.77 -39.13
C ILE A 38 23.99 1.91 -38.59
N SER A 39 24.37 1.05 -37.65
CA SER A 39 25.75 0.93 -37.17
C SER A 39 26.50 -0.08 -38.04
N LEU A 40 27.67 0.32 -38.56
CA LEU A 40 28.43 -0.45 -39.54
C LEU A 40 29.94 -0.19 -39.44
N SER A 41 30.71 -1.09 -40.05
CA SER A 41 32.12 -0.90 -40.43
C SER A 41 32.21 -0.88 -41.95
N ALA A 42 32.91 0.08 -42.53
CA ALA A 42 33.16 0.13 -43.96
C ALA A 42 34.67 0.30 -44.22
N GLU A 43 35.20 -0.40 -45.22
CA GLU A 43 36.52 -0.13 -45.78
C GLU A 43 36.45 1.01 -46.82
N ALA A 44 37.62 1.50 -47.27
CA ALA A 44 37.69 2.54 -48.29
C ALA A 44 37.07 2.05 -49.62
N ASN A 45 36.20 2.88 -50.21
CA ASN A 45 35.41 2.63 -51.42
C ASN A 45 34.28 1.60 -51.26
N GLU A 46 33.94 1.19 -50.04
CA GLU A 46 32.72 0.43 -49.81
C GLU A 46 31.46 1.30 -49.87
N TYR A 47 30.32 0.66 -50.08
CA TYR A 47 29.02 1.32 -50.11
C TYR A 47 27.97 0.56 -49.29
N LEU A 48 26.91 1.29 -48.95
CA LEU A 48 25.70 0.77 -48.33
C LEU A 48 24.51 1.23 -49.17
N SER A 49 23.78 0.29 -49.76
CA SER A 49 22.49 0.49 -50.41
C SER A 49 21.38 0.04 -49.45
N LEU A 50 20.30 0.81 -49.40
CA LEU A 50 19.14 0.59 -48.56
C LEU A 50 17.88 0.73 -49.40
N ASP A 51 17.03 -0.29 -49.42
CA ASP A 51 15.67 -0.23 -49.94
C ASP A 51 14.70 -0.47 -48.79
N ALA A 52 13.85 0.52 -48.49
CA ALA A 52 12.86 0.46 -47.45
C ALA A 52 11.45 0.42 -48.03
N VAL A 53 10.69 -0.63 -47.69
CA VAL A 53 9.27 -0.77 -47.99
C VAL A 53 8.48 -0.75 -46.68
N ILE A 54 7.51 0.15 -46.59
CA ILE A 54 6.56 0.22 -45.48
C ILE A 54 5.19 -0.17 -46.00
N SER A 55 4.61 -1.24 -45.45
CA SER A 55 3.27 -1.72 -45.82
C SER A 55 2.40 -1.90 -44.60
N HIS A 56 1.10 -1.64 -44.73
CA HIS A 56 0.14 -1.82 -43.65
C HIS A 56 -0.02 -3.31 -43.31
N GLU A 57 0.14 -3.69 -42.04
CA GLU A 57 0.28 -5.09 -41.64
C GLU A 57 -0.91 -5.97 -42.06
N ARG A 58 -2.14 -5.47 -41.88
CA ARG A 58 -3.34 -6.29 -42.11
C ARG A 58 -3.77 -6.44 -43.57
N ASN A 59 -3.53 -5.45 -44.42
CA ASN A 59 -4.07 -5.42 -45.79
C ASN A 59 -2.99 -5.33 -46.87
N GLY A 60 -1.69 -5.27 -46.49
CA GLY A 60 -0.56 -5.20 -47.41
C GLY A 60 -0.41 -3.88 -48.18
N GLY A 61 -1.26 -2.88 -47.94
CA GLY A 61 -1.22 -1.60 -48.65
C GLY A 61 0.11 -0.88 -48.42
N VAL A 62 0.84 -0.58 -49.49
CA VAL A 62 2.16 0.08 -49.42
C VAL A 62 1.97 1.56 -49.05
N LEU A 63 2.51 1.95 -47.90
CA LEU A 63 2.59 3.35 -47.45
C LEU A 63 3.76 4.09 -48.11
N CYS A 64 4.90 3.39 -48.26
CA CYS A 64 6.12 4.00 -48.77
C CYS A 64 7.04 2.95 -49.40
N ASN A 65 7.73 3.34 -50.47
CA ASN A 65 8.90 2.66 -51.01
C ASN A 65 9.97 3.71 -51.34
N ARG A 66 11.16 3.58 -50.76
CA ARG A 66 12.28 4.51 -50.93
C ARG A 66 13.59 3.74 -50.95
N SER A 67 14.58 4.32 -51.61
CA SER A 67 15.94 3.80 -51.66
C SER A 67 16.96 4.88 -51.34
N LYS A 68 18.10 4.50 -50.76
CA LYS A 68 19.21 5.40 -50.45
C LYS A 68 20.54 4.67 -50.50
N GLU A 69 21.56 5.33 -51.06
CA GLU A 69 22.94 4.84 -51.06
C GLU A 69 23.89 5.76 -50.30
N PHE A 70 24.88 5.15 -49.65
CA PHE A 70 25.97 5.81 -48.94
C PHE A 70 27.30 5.21 -49.41
N SER A 71 28.31 6.05 -49.63
CA SER A 71 29.66 5.64 -50.05
C SER A 71 30.69 6.10 -49.03
N PHE A 72 31.67 5.25 -48.71
CA PHE A 72 32.70 5.52 -47.71
C PHE A 72 34.06 5.68 -48.39
N LYS A 73 34.71 6.83 -48.20
CA LYS A 73 36.01 7.13 -48.83
C LYS A 73 37.19 6.54 -48.07
N GLU A 74 37.01 6.26 -46.79
CA GLU A 74 38.05 5.79 -45.87
C GLU A 74 37.47 4.69 -44.99
N LYS A 75 38.37 3.90 -44.39
CA LYS A 75 37.96 2.90 -43.39
C LYS A 75 37.34 3.60 -42.19
N VAL A 76 36.12 3.23 -41.83
CA VAL A 76 35.37 3.87 -40.75
C VAL A 76 34.46 2.90 -40.01
N ASP A 77 34.42 3.03 -38.68
CA ASP A 77 33.37 2.49 -37.83
C ASP A 77 32.41 3.64 -37.48
N THR A 78 31.18 3.58 -37.98
CA THR A 78 30.25 4.72 -37.88
C THR A 78 28.79 4.29 -37.79
N THR A 79 27.92 5.27 -37.52
CA THR A 79 26.47 5.14 -37.62
C THR A 79 25.94 6.08 -38.67
N VAL A 80 25.26 5.53 -39.67
CA VAL A 80 24.52 6.29 -40.69
C VAL A 80 23.07 6.45 -40.25
N VAL A 81 22.52 7.64 -40.45
CA VAL A 81 21.12 7.95 -40.15
C VAL A 81 20.40 8.29 -41.45
N TRP A 82 19.37 7.51 -41.78
CA TRP A 82 18.48 7.79 -42.91
C TRP A 82 17.07 8.10 -42.43
N LYS A 83 16.57 9.29 -42.78
CA LYS A 83 15.19 9.70 -42.48
C LYS A 83 14.32 9.54 -43.73
N ILE A 84 13.20 8.85 -43.56
CA ILE A 84 12.07 8.80 -44.50
C ILE A 84 10.96 9.66 -43.90
N ASP A 85 10.64 10.78 -44.52
CA ASP A 85 9.74 11.79 -43.98
C ASP A 85 8.49 12.03 -44.85
N GLY A 86 7.57 12.83 -44.30
CA GLY A 86 6.36 13.26 -45.01
C GLY A 86 5.34 12.15 -45.25
N LEU A 87 5.37 11.09 -44.43
CA LEU A 87 4.42 9.99 -44.50
C LEU A 87 3.06 10.44 -43.95
N LYS A 88 1.98 9.79 -44.41
CA LYS A 88 0.61 10.00 -43.94
C LYS A 88 0.00 8.70 -43.39
N PRO A 89 0.57 8.13 -42.31
CA PRO A 89 0.07 6.88 -41.73
C PRO A 89 -1.23 7.10 -40.97
N LYS A 90 -2.02 6.04 -40.82
CA LYS A 90 -2.95 5.91 -39.69
C LYS A 90 -2.13 5.70 -38.40
N LEU A 91 -2.44 6.48 -37.37
CA LEU A 91 -1.69 6.48 -36.11
C LEU A 91 -2.10 5.32 -35.20
N TRP A 92 -1.13 4.83 -34.44
CA TRP A 92 -1.29 3.86 -33.36
C TRP A 92 -1.83 4.54 -32.10
N SER A 93 -2.77 3.88 -31.43
CA SER A 93 -3.26 4.24 -30.09
C SER A 93 -3.72 2.99 -29.34
N PRO A 94 -3.95 3.07 -28.01
CA PRO A 94 -4.48 1.94 -27.24
C PRO A 94 -5.83 1.38 -27.75
N VAL A 95 -6.69 2.22 -28.34
CA VAL A 95 -7.98 1.79 -28.92
C VAL A 95 -7.89 1.45 -30.41
N THR A 96 -6.85 1.92 -31.10
CA THR A 96 -6.66 1.72 -32.53
C THR A 96 -5.18 1.38 -32.81
N PRO A 97 -4.74 0.15 -32.49
CA PRO A 97 -3.34 -0.25 -32.59
C PRO A 97 -2.95 -0.58 -34.04
N VAL A 98 -2.85 0.45 -34.90
CA VAL A 98 -2.45 0.27 -36.31
C VAL A 98 -0.95 0.05 -36.41
N LEU A 99 -0.57 -1.00 -37.13
CA LEU A 99 0.82 -1.44 -37.32
C LEU A 99 1.16 -1.60 -38.81
N TYR A 100 2.44 -1.44 -39.10
CA TYR A 100 3.03 -1.55 -40.43
C TYR A 100 4.23 -2.49 -40.39
N ASN A 101 4.46 -3.20 -41.48
CA ASN A 101 5.68 -3.95 -41.74
C ASN A 101 6.69 -3.04 -42.41
N LEU A 102 7.83 -2.84 -41.76
CA LEU A 102 9.03 -2.23 -42.34
C LEU A 102 9.97 -3.34 -42.79
N GLU A 103 10.18 -3.42 -44.11
CA GLU A 103 11.23 -4.23 -44.71
C GLU A 103 12.37 -3.30 -45.13
N ILE A 104 13.59 -3.57 -44.66
CA ILE A 104 14.81 -2.89 -45.10
C ILE A 104 15.72 -3.93 -45.73
N LYS A 105 15.89 -3.84 -47.05
CA LYS A 105 16.89 -4.62 -47.78
C LYS A 105 18.17 -3.82 -47.85
N THR A 106 19.28 -4.46 -47.50
CA THR A 106 20.62 -3.92 -47.67
C THR A 106 21.41 -4.83 -48.61
N ASN A 107 22.64 -4.48 -48.94
CA ASN A 107 23.51 -5.34 -49.76
C ASN A 107 23.74 -6.73 -49.15
N THR A 108 23.68 -6.85 -47.82
CA THR A 108 24.10 -8.06 -47.08
C THR A 108 23.01 -8.67 -46.22
N LYS A 109 21.95 -7.93 -45.88
CA LYS A 109 20.91 -8.36 -44.92
C LYS A 109 19.53 -7.84 -45.31
N VAL A 110 18.49 -8.53 -44.88
CA VAL A 110 17.11 -8.03 -44.90
C VAL A 110 16.60 -7.97 -43.46
N LEU A 111 16.15 -6.79 -43.03
CA LEU A 111 15.47 -6.61 -41.76
C LEU A 111 13.96 -6.56 -42.00
N HIS A 112 13.21 -7.37 -41.26
CA HIS A 112 11.78 -7.21 -41.10
C HIS A 112 11.50 -6.75 -39.68
N LYS A 113 10.82 -5.61 -39.54
CA LYS A 113 10.39 -5.12 -38.22
C LYS A 113 8.98 -4.57 -38.31
N ARG A 114 8.16 -4.90 -37.33
CA ARG A 114 6.86 -4.26 -37.16
C ARG A 114 7.06 -2.90 -36.49
N ILE A 115 6.38 -1.88 -37.00
CA ILE A 115 6.42 -0.51 -36.50
C ILE A 115 5.02 0.07 -36.40
N GLY A 116 4.85 1.13 -35.60
CA GLY A 116 3.65 1.95 -35.57
C GLY A 116 3.99 3.42 -35.49
N PHE A 117 3.05 4.28 -35.89
CA PHE A 117 3.26 5.72 -35.95
C PHE A 117 2.42 6.39 -34.86
N ARG A 118 3.06 7.17 -33.98
CA ARG A 118 2.37 7.89 -32.91
C ARG A 118 3.17 9.12 -32.50
N LYS A 119 2.50 10.09 -31.90
CA LYS A 119 3.16 11.16 -31.16
C LYS A 119 2.79 11.09 -29.68
N PHE A 120 3.78 10.96 -28.80
CA PHE A 120 3.59 11.02 -27.35
C PHE A 120 4.47 12.13 -26.79
N GLU A 121 3.87 13.11 -26.13
CA GLU A 121 4.57 14.31 -25.66
C GLU A 121 3.96 14.79 -24.34
N MET A 122 4.64 15.73 -23.68
CA MET A 122 4.06 16.46 -22.54
C MET A 122 3.91 17.94 -22.88
N ARG A 123 2.84 18.56 -22.38
CA ARG A 123 2.62 20.01 -22.46
C ARG A 123 2.01 20.49 -21.16
N ASN A 124 2.63 21.48 -20.52
CA ASN A 124 2.12 22.13 -19.30
C ASN A 124 1.72 21.13 -18.20
N GLY A 125 2.50 20.07 -18.01
CA GLY A 125 2.25 19.06 -16.99
C GLY A 125 1.21 17.98 -17.36
N VAL A 126 0.82 17.88 -18.62
CA VAL A 126 -0.15 16.88 -19.10
C VAL A 126 0.47 16.05 -20.22
N PHE A 127 0.20 14.73 -20.24
CA PHE A 127 0.60 13.87 -21.36
C PHE A 127 -0.37 14.02 -22.52
N TYR A 128 0.15 13.96 -23.75
CA TYR A 128 -0.63 13.98 -24.98
C TYR A 128 -0.26 12.78 -25.84
N LEU A 129 -1.28 12.07 -26.32
CA LEU A 129 -1.16 11.05 -27.35
C LEU A 129 -1.87 11.54 -28.62
N ASN A 130 -1.14 11.62 -29.73
CA ASN A 130 -1.65 12.04 -31.04
C ASN A 130 -2.40 13.38 -30.98
N GLY A 131 -1.91 14.31 -30.15
CA GLY A 131 -2.47 15.66 -29.99
C GLY A 131 -3.64 15.77 -29.01
N LYS A 132 -4.09 14.69 -28.37
CA LYS A 132 -5.14 14.68 -27.34
C LYS A 132 -4.54 14.40 -25.96
N PRO A 133 -4.97 15.09 -24.88
CA PRO A 133 -4.47 14.81 -23.54
C PRO A 133 -4.82 13.37 -23.14
N ILE A 134 -4.03 12.71 -22.28
CA ILE A 134 -4.30 11.34 -21.84
C ILE A 134 -3.87 11.13 -20.38
N TYR A 135 -4.71 10.43 -19.62
CA TYR A 135 -4.41 10.00 -18.25
C TYR A 135 -3.90 8.55 -18.25
N LEU A 136 -2.79 8.32 -17.56
CA LEU A 136 -2.15 7.02 -17.49
C LEU A 136 -2.76 6.18 -16.35
N ARG A 137 -3.54 5.17 -16.73
CA ARG A 137 -4.17 4.19 -15.84
C ARG A 137 -3.31 2.94 -15.85
N GLY A 138 -2.41 2.81 -14.89
CA GLY A 138 -1.38 1.79 -14.92
C GLY A 138 -1.42 0.77 -13.79
N ASN A 139 -0.59 -0.27 -13.95
CA ASN A 139 -0.24 -1.28 -12.94
C ASN A 139 1.28 -1.57 -13.01
N ALA A 140 1.93 -1.65 -11.85
CA ALA A 140 3.40 -1.72 -11.78
C ALA A 140 3.96 -3.15 -11.56
N ILE A 141 3.13 -4.09 -11.10
CA ILE A 141 3.50 -5.51 -10.93
C ILE A 141 2.94 -6.32 -12.10
N ASN A 142 3.77 -6.55 -13.11
CA ASN A 142 3.46 -7.39 -14.26
C ASN A 142 4.60 -8.42 -14.47
N PRO A 143 4.31 -9.56 -15.13
CA PRO A 143 5.34 -10.45 -15.66
C PRO A 143 6.20 -9.76 -16.75
N PRO A 144 7.35 -10.35 -17.15
CA PRO A 144 7.99 -11.55 -16.60
C PRO A 144 8.68 -11.32 -15.24
N GLU A 145 9.39 -12.34 -14.74
CA GLU A 145 10.24 -12.31 -13.53
C GLU A 145 9.48 -12.21 -12.20
N ARG A 146 8.24 -12.72 -12.18
CA ARG A 146 7.37 -12.70 -10.97
C ARG A 146 7.08 -14.08 -10.41
N GLY A 147 7.89 -15.07 -10.80
CA GLY A 147 7.80 -16.45 -10.33
C GLY A 147 6.89 -17.35 -11.18
N ILE A 148 6.37 -16.86 -12.31
CA ILE A 148 5.68 -17.71 -13.30
C ILE A 148 6.75 -18.58 -13.99
N PRO A 149 6.44 -19.85 -14.35
CA PRO A 149 7.39 -20.69 -15.09
C PRO A 149 7.91 -19.99 -16.35
N GLU A 150 9.23 -19.98 -16.54
CA GLU A 150 9.90 -19.19 -17.60
C GLU A 150 9.35 -19.49 -19.01
N SER A 151 9.10 -20.77 -19.32
CA SER A 151 8.54 -21.19 -20.60
C SER A 151 7.13 -20.63 -20.86
N LEU A 152 6.36 -20.40 -19.80
CA LEU A 152 5.01 -19.85 -19.89
C LEU A 152 5.05 -18.32 -19.94
N GLU A 153 5.77 -17.65 -19.04
CA GLU A 153 5.78 -16.18 -18.98
C GLU A 153 6.42 -15.53 -20.22
N ARG A 154 7.33 -16.24 -20.91
CA ARG A 154 7.92 -15.78 -22.18
C ARG A 154 7.07 -16.12 -23.41
N SER A 155 5.97 -16.87 -23.26
CA SER A 155 5.12 -17.23 -24.39
C SER A 155 4.25 -16.05 -24.84
N LYS A 156 4.03 -15.96 -26.15
CA LYS A 156 3.23 -14.89 -26.76
C LYS A 156 1.75 -15.01 -26.38
N GLU A 157 1.26 -16.24 -26.26
CA GLU A 157 -0.11 -16.57 -25.89
C GLU A 157 -0.42 -16.11 -24.46
N PHE A 158 0.45 -16.43 -23.50
CA PHE A 158 0.28 -15.99 -22.11
C PHE A 158 0.33 -14.46 -22.00
N ALA A 159 1.29 -13.81 -22.66
CA ALA A 159 1.37 -12.36 -22.70
C ALA A 159 0.09 -11.73 -23.26
N ARG A 160 -0.48 -12.32 -24.33
CA ARG A 160 -1.73 -11.83 -24.95
C ARG A 160 -2.92 -11.96 -24.01
N ASP A 161 -3.10 -13.10 -23.36
CA ASP A 161 -4.21 -13.30 -22.42
C ASP A 161 -4.09 -12.35 -21.21
N TYR A 162 -2.87 -12.18 -20.69
CA TYR A 162 -2.59 -11.23 -19.62
C TYR A 162 -2.90 -9.79 -20.04
N VAL A 163 -2.38 -9.32 -21.17
CA VAL A 163 -2.59 -7.95 -21.66
C VAL A 163 -4.09 -7.68 -21.91
N ARG A 164 -4.82 -8.63 -22.50
CA ARG A 164 -6.27 -8.51 -22.69
C ARG A 164 -7.02 -8.42 -21.37
N PHE A 165 -6.63 -9.22 -20.38
CA PHE A 165 -7.19 -9.10 -19.04
C PHE A 165 -6.92 -7.72 -18.44
N MET A 166 -5.70 -7.21 -18.50
CA MET A 166 -5.38 -5.86 -18.00
C MET A 166 -6.21 -4.78 -18.70
N LYS A 167 -6.40 -4.89 -20.02
CA LYS A 167 -7.31 -3.99 -20.77
C LYS A 167 -8.75 -4.08 -20.31
N SER A 168 -9.24 -5.27 -19.94
CA SER A 168 -10.59 -5.45 -19.37
C SER A 168 -10.76 -4.77 -18.00
N LEU A 169 -9.66 -4.44 -17.33
CA LEU A 169 -9.62 -3.63 -16.10
C LEU A 169 -9.44 -2.13 -16.39
N ASN A 170 -9.57 -1.70 -17.65
CA ASN A 170 -9.37 -0.33 -18.13
C ASN A 170 -7.93 0.21 -17.96
N ILE A 171 -6.95 -0.69 -17.81
CA ILE A 171 -5.53 -0.32 -17.77
C ILE A 171 -5.05 -0.01 -19.18
N ASN A 172 -4.34 1.11 -19.34
CA ASN A 172 -3.82 1.57 -20.63
C ASN A 172 -2.29 1.65 -20.68
N ILE A 173 -1.60 1.40 -19.56
CA ILE A 173 -0.15 1.32 -19.51
C ILE A 173 0.35 0.29 -18.48
N ILE A 174 1.38 -0.47 -18.82
CA ILE A 174 2.03 -1.42 -17.90
C ILE A 174 3.56 -1.31 -17.96
N ARG A 175 4.22 -1.85 -16.93
CA ARG A 175 5.67 -2.02 -16.92
C ARG A 175 6.05 -3.35 -17.57
N ILE A 176 6.90 -3.31 -18.58
CA ILE A 176 7.57 -4.51 -19.13
C ILE A 176 9.09 -4.25 -19.11
N PRO A 177 9.89 -5.06 -18.40
CA PRO A 177 11.32 -4.84 -18.29
C PRO A 177 12.06 -5.05 -19.60
N ASP A 178 12.05 -6.26 -20.18
CA ASP A 178 12.92 -6.62 -21.32
C ASP A 178 12.53 -7.92 -22.04
N ASP A 179 11.29 -8.02 -22.57
CA ASP A 179 10.88 -9.18 -23.37
C ASP A 179 10.17 -8.78 -24.68
N GLN A 180 10.71 -9.20 -25.83
CA GLN A 180 10.19 -8.82 -27.16
C GLN A 180 8.81 -9.39 -27.47
N ASN A 181 8.46 -10.59 -26.96
CA ASN A 181 7.13 -11.15 -27.18
C ASN A 181 6.06 -10.29 -26.48
N TRP A 182 6.36 -9.82 -25.27
CA TRP A 182 5.48 -8.89 -24.55
C TRP A 182 5.34 -7.55 -25.27
N MET A 183 6.44 -6.99 -25.78
CA MET A 183 6.41 -5.74 -26.55
C MET A 183 5.56 -5.88 -27.82
N ASP A 184 5.75 -6.97 -28.58
CA ASP A 184 4.95 -7.27 -29.78
C ASP A 184 3.46 -7.42 -29.47
N VAL A 185 3.11 -8.09 -28.37
CA VAL A 185 1.72 -8.24 -27.93
C VAL A 185 1.14 -6.89 -27.53
N CYS A 186 1.88 -6.05 -26.81
CA CYS A 186 1.39 -4.74 -26.41
C CYS A 186 1.20 -3.80 -27.62
N ASP A 187 2.05 -3.92 -28.63
CA ASP A 187 1.85 -3.24 -29.91
C ASP A 187 0.55 -3.71 -30.59
N GLU A 188 0.33 -5.03 -30.68
CA GLU A 188 -0.84 -5.68 -31.31
C GLU A 188 -2.16 -5.34 -30.59
N GLU A 189 -2.16 -5.45 -29.27
CA GLU A 189 -3.36 -5.33 -28.44
C GLU A 189 -3.62 -3.88 -28.02
N GLY A 190 -2.69 -2.94 -28.24
CA GLY A 190 -2.86 -1.53 -27.86
C GLY A 190 -2.73 -1.31 -26.36
N MET A 191 -1.57 -1.61 -25.81
CA MET A 191 -1.20 -1.36 -24.41
C MET A 191 0.07 -0.51 -24.38
N MET A 192 0.08 0.63 -23.70
CA MET A 192 1.30 1.43 -23.58
C MET A 192 2.28 0.79 -22.61
N ILE A 193 3.56 1.08 -22.77
CA ILE A 193 4.64 0.55 -21.94
C ILE A 193 5.54 1.68 -21.45
N PHE A 194 5.93 1.58 -20.19
CA PHE A 194 7.16 2.16 -19.69
C PHE A 194 8.21 1.06 -19.47
N ALA A 195 9.38 1.24 -20.05
CA ALA A 195 10.44 0.24 -20.10
C ALA A 195 11.81 0.87 -19.92
N GLY A 196 12.82 0.05 -19.61
CA GLY A 196 14.18 0.50 -19.42
C GLY A 196 14.82 -0.08 -18.16
N ARG A 197 15.87 0.56 -17.69
CA ARG A 197 16.69 0.08 -16.59
C ARG A 197 16.00 0.34 -15.25
N TYR A 198 15.31 -0.67 -14.75
CA TYR A 198 14.64 -0.61 -13.44
C TYR A 198 15.53 -1.06 -12.29
N GLY A 199 16.65 -0.36 -12.13
CA GLY A 199 17.66 -0.68 -11.13
C GLY A 199 18.75 0.38 -11.11
N ARG A 200 19.96 0.00 -10.71
CA ARG A 200 21.12 0.88 -10.85
C ARG A 200 21.57 0.95 -12.31
N PRO A 201 22.09 2.10 -12.78
CA PRO A 201 22.87 2.16 -14.00
C PRO A 201 23.96 1.08 -14.00
N LYS A 202 24.19 0.45 -15.15
CA LYS A 202 25.19 -0.62 -15.29
C LYS A 202 26.57 -0.10 -14.88
N HIS A 203 27.32 -0.88 -14.08
CA HIS A 203 28.60 -0.50 -13.47
C HIS A 203 28.53 0.58 -12.37
N GLY A 204 27.34 1.05 -11.99
CA GLY A 204 27.14 1.90 -10.82
C GLY A 204 27.16 1.11 -9.50
N THR A 205 27.51 1.77 -8.40
CA THR A 205 27.61 1.17 -7.06
C THR A 205 26.58 1.76 -6.09
N LYS A 206 26.58 1.31 -4.82
CA LYS A 206 25.73 1.95 -3.79
C LYS A 206 26.10 3.42 -3.53
N THR A 207 27.34 3.82 -3.85
CA THR A 207 27.91 5.09 -3.42
C THR A 207 28.34 6.00 -4.58
N ALA A 208 28.38 5.49 -5.82
CA ALA A 208 28.78 6.30 -6.97
C ALA A 208 28.12 5.82 -8.28
N PRO A 209 27.83 6.73 -9.23
CA PRO A 209 27.44 6.38 -10.59
C PRO A 209 28.63 5.79 -11.38
N PRO A 210 28.41 5.23 -12.59
CA PRO A 210 29.48 4.79 -13.47
C PRO A 210 30.43 5.94 -13.85
N THR A 211 31.71 5.66 -13.96
CA THR A 211 32.74 6.65 -14.33
C THR A 211 32.88 6.82 -15.85
N ASP A 212 32.71 5.74 -16.62
CA ASP A 212 32.74 5.77 -18.08
C ASP A 212 31.36 6.15 -18.65
N PHE A 213 31.20 7.42 -18.98
CA PHE A 213 29.95 7.96 -19.50
C PHE A 213 29.64 7.47 -20.91
N ASP A 214 30.65 7.34 -21.78
CA ASP A 214 30.45 6.98 -23.18
C ASP A 214 30.07 5.51 -23.32
N LEU A 215 30.70 4.62 -22.53
CA LEU A 215 30.27 3.23 -22.41
C LEU A 215 28.85 3.12 -21.87
N SER A 216 28.49 3.97 -20.89
CA SER A 216 27.14 4.00 -20.34
C SER A 216 26.12 4.44 -21.39
N LEU A 217 26.41 5.50 -22.14
CA LEU A 217 25.55 6.00 -23.21
C LEU A 217 25.36 4.94 -24.31
N LYS A 218 26.46 4.30 -24.73
CA LYS A 218 26.42 3.18 -25.68
C LYS A 218 25.55 2.04 -25.14
N THR A 219 25.71 1.66 -23.87
CA THR A 219 24.92 0.61 -23.21
C THR A 219 23.42 0.96 -23.23
N TYR A 220 23.04 2.20 -22.89
CA TYR A 220 21.63 2.61 -22.95
C TYR A 220 21.08 2.54 -24.37
N LYS A 221 21.80 3.09 -25.36
CA LYS A 221 21.35 3.10 -26.76
C LYS A 221 21.23 1.69 -27.34
N GLU A 222 22.18 0.81 -27.04
CA GLU A 222 22.29 -0.46 -27.74
C GLU A 222 21.60 -1.61 -27.02
N ILE A 223 21.62 -1.62 -25.69
CA ILE A 223 21.16 -2.75 -24.88
C ILE A 223 19.86 -2.39 -24.18
N ASP A 224 19.81 -1.25 -23.48
CA ASP A 224 18.72 -0.99 -22.55
C ASP A 224 17.49 -0.36 -23.20
N LEU A 225 17.66 0.42 -24.27
CA LEU A 225 16.56 1.15 -24.93
C LEU A 225 16.44 0.83 -26.43
N GLY A 226 17.55 0.49 -27.09
CA GLY A 226 17.55 0.16 -28.52
C GLY A 226 16.57 -0.95 -28.93
N PRO A 227 16.42 -2.05 -28.16
CA PRO A 227 15.40 -3.07 -28.44
C PRO A 227 13.95 -2.57 -28.33
N PHE A 228 13.71 -1.43 -27.66
CA PHE A 228 12.38 -0.88 -27.41
C PHE A 228 11.99 0.20 -28.43
N ALA A 229 12.98 0.88 -29.00
CA ALA A 229 12.80 1.98 -29.96
C ALA A 229 11.82 1.70 -31.12
N PRO A 230 11.77 0.49 -31.72
CA PRO A 230 10.83 0.21 -32.80
C PRO A 230 9.37 0.05 -32.35
N HIS A 231 9.12 -0.18 -31.06
CA HIS A 231 7.81 -0.55 -30.53
C HIS A 231 6.96 0.70 -30.24
N PRO A 232 5.84 0.95 -30.95
CA PRO A 232 4.98 2.10 -30.72
C PRO A 232 4.31 2.09 -29.34
N SER A 233 4.16 0.93 -28.70
CA SER A 233 3.65 0.80 -27.33
C SER A 233 4.56 1.48 -26.30
N VAL A 234 5.88 1.52 -26.53
CA VAL A 234 6.82 2.10 -25.57
C VAL A 234 6.76 3.63 -25.64
N VAL A 235 6.20 4.24 -24.59
CA VAL A 235 5.95 5.70 -24.49
C VAL A 235 6.91 6.40 -23.53
N ILE A 236 7.44 5.66 -22.56
CA ILE A 236 8.30 6.19 -21.49
C ILE A 236 9.54 5.30 -21.33
N TYR A 237 10.72 5.93 -21.28
CA TYR A 237 11.98 5.27 -20.93
C TYR A 237 12.40 5.56 -19.50
N ILE A 238 12.91 4.52 -18.82
CA ILE A 238 13.48 4.60 -17.48
C ILE A 238 14.98 4.35 -17.52
N LEU A 239 15.75 5.18 -16.83
CA LEU A 239 17.22 5.02 -16.74
C LEU A 239 17.68 4.42 -15.41
N ALA A 240 16.96 4.66 -14.32
CA ALA A 240 17.27 4.07 -13.02
C ALA A 240 16.04 4.03 -12.11
N ASN A 241 16.11 3.19 -11.07
CA ASN A 241 15.08 3.08 -10.04
C ASN A 241 15.63 3.31 -8.63
N GLU A 242 15.06 4.29 -7.92
CA GLU A 242 15.30 4.57 -6.50
C GLU A 242 16.79 4.78 -6.15
N MET A 243 17.52 5.51 -7.01
CA MET A 243 18.84 6.03 -6.63
C MET A 243 18.68 7.04 -5.49
N PRO A 244 19.68 7.19 -4.61
CA PRO A 244 19.60 8.11 -3.47
C PRO A 244 19.07 9.50 -3.87
N PRO A 245 18.03 10.03 -3.21
CA PRO A 245 17.39 11.30 -3.61
C PRO A 245 18.22 12.54 -3.24
N GLU A 246 19.02 12.43 -2.18
CA GLU A 246 19.68 13.53 -1.48
C GLU A 246 21.11 13.15 -1.05
N GLY A 247 21.82 14.11 -0.47
CA GLY A 247 23.23 13.99 -0.11
C GLY A 247 24.18 14.03 -1.31
N GLU A 248 25.46 13.84 -1.02
CA GLU A 248 26.53 13.85 -2.03
C GLU A 248 26.30 12.76 -3.10
N VAL A 249 26.04 11.52 -2.65
CA VAL A 249 25.75 10.39 -3.55
C VAL A 249 24.53 10.65 -4.42
N GLY A 250 23.45 11.21 -3.85
CA GLY A 250 22.26 11.55 -4.62
C GLY A 250 22.50 12.67 -5.63
N THR A 251 23.42 13.58 -5.34
CA THR A 251 23.85 14.63 -6.28
C THR A 251 24.63 14.04 -7.45
N LEU A 252 25.60 13.16 -7.20
CA LEU A 252 26.36 12.47 -8.25
C LEU A 252 25.45 11.69 -9.20
N TYR A 253 24.52 10.91 -8.66
CA TYR A 253 23.55 10.17 -9.47
C TYR A 253 22.63 11.10 -10.26
N ARG A 254 22.14 12.19 -9.65
CA ARG A 254 21.29 13.17 -10.33
C ARG A 254 22.02 13.84 -11.49
N GLU A 255 23.29 14.22 -11.33
CA GLU A 255 24.10 14.83 -12.40
C GLU A 255 24.31 13.85 -13.56
N PHE A 256 24.73 12.62 -13.25
CA PHE A 256 24.90 11.56 -14.24
C PHE A 256 23.61 11.31 -15.03
N LEU A 257 22.48 11.12 -14.34
CA LEU A 257 21.19 10.81 -14.97
C LEU A 257 20.63 11.99 -15.75
N THR A 258 20.87 13.23 -15.29
CA THR A 258 20.47 14.45 -16.03
C THR A 258 21.23 14.56 -17.34
N LYS A 259 22.56 14.37 -17.31
CA LYS A 259 23.39 14.37 -18.53
C LYS A 259 22.99 13.23 -19.47
N MET A 260 22.76 12.03 -18.93
CA MET A 260 22.33 10.86 -19.71
C MET A 260 20.96 11.09 -20.38
N CYS A 261 19.97 11.64 -19.66
CA CYS A 261 18.69 12.03 -20.25
C CYS A 261 18.89 13.05 -21.40
N GLY A 262 19.79 14.02 -21.24
CA GLY A 262 20.08 15.02 -22.27
C GLY A 262 20.63 14.40 -23.57
N GLU A 263 21.60 13.50 -23.46
CA GLU A 263 22.16 12.82 -24.64
C GLU A 263 21.19 11.81 -25.27
N LEU A 264 20.45 11.06 -24.46
CA LEU A 264 19.48 10.10 -24.96
C LEU A 264 18.28 10.77 -25.64
N LYS A 265 17.85 11.96 -25.22
CA LYS A 265 16.81 12.72 -25.93
C LYS A 265 17.25 13.22 -27.31
N LYS A 266 18.52 13.59 -27.48
CA LYS A 266 19.06 13.89 -28.82
C LYS A 266 19.04 12.65 -29.71
N TRP A 267 19.25 11.49 -29.09
CA TRP A 267 19.14 10.22 -29.77
C TRP A 267 17.69 9.87 -30.09
N ASP A 268 16.75 9.82 -29.14
CA ASP A 268 15.34 9.47 -29.36
C ASP A 268 14.41 10.43 -28.59
N ASP A 269 13.90 11.47 -29.27
CA ASP A 269 13.00 12.47 -28.70
C ASP A 269 11.51 12.04 -28.75
N THR A 270 11.23 10.84 -29.24
CA THR A 270 9.85 10.37 -29.48
C THR A 270 9.21 9.70 -28.26
N ARG A 271 9.98 9.56 -27.17
CA ARG A 271 9.58 9.00 -25.87
C ARG A 271 9.89 10.02 -24.76
N LEU A 272 9.14 9.94 -23.66
CA LEU A 272 9.44 10.72 -22.45
C LEU A 272 10.39 9.94 -21.54
N TYR A 273 11.19 10.65 -20.75
CA TYR A 273 12.22 10.05 -19.91
C TYR A 273 11.93 10.20 -18.42
N ILE A 274 12.18 9.14 -17.66
CA ILE A 274 12.36 9.20 -16.21
C ILE A 274 13.82 8.82 -15.92
N GLY A 275 14.59 9.78 -15.39
CA GLY A 275 15.99 9.53 -15.05
C GLY A 275 16.12 8.63 -13.82
N ASN A 276 15.38 8.93 -12.75
CA ASN A 276 15.34 8.14 -11.51
C ASN A 276 13.88 8.01 -11.04
N THR A 277 13.27 6.84 -11.21
CA THR A 277 11.90 6.60 -10.75
C THR A 277 11.80 6.66 -9.24
N GLY A 278 10.68 7.19 -8.76
CA GLY A 278 10.36 7.36 -7.36
C GLY A 278 11.17 8.41 -6.63
N TYR A 279 12.42 8.11 -6.31
CA TYR A 279 13.25 8.94 -5.43
C TYR A 279 13.91 10.10 -6.19
N GLY A 280 13.83 10.09 -7.52
CA GLY A 280 14.32 11.21 -8.33
C GLY A 280 13.50 12.49 -8.18
N LEU A 281 12.23 12.39 -7.74
CA LEU A 281 11.29 13.50 -7.59
C LEU A 281 11.28 14.40 -8.84
N GLY A 282 11.31 13.79 -10.03
CA GLY A 282 11.34 14.47 -11.32
C GLY A 282 12.58 15.30 -11.65
N LYS A 283 13.62 15.34 -10.80
CA LYS A 283 14.80 16.19 -11.00
C LYS A 283 15.60 15.84 -12.26
N SER A 284 15.54 14.58 -12.69
CA SER A 284 16.18 14.09 -13.91
C SER A 284 15.11 13.44 -14.82
N GLY A 285 14.88 14.02 -16.01
CA GLY A 285 13.88 13.52 -16.96
C GLY A 285 12.70 14.47 -17.17
N ASP A 286 11.65 14.02 -17.84
CA ASP A 286 10.45 14.77 -18.23
C ASP A 286 9.35 14.75 -17.17
N ILE A 287 9.26 13.66 -16.41
CA ILE A 287 8.11 13.35 -15.57
C ILE A 287 8.46 13.56 -14.10
N TYR A 288 7.56 14.16 -13.33
CA TYR A 288 7.66 14.21 -11.87
C TYR A 288 7.09 12.90 -11.30
N ASP A 289 7.95 11.89 -11.25
CA ASP A 289 7.58 10.58 -10.73
C ASP A 289 7.91 10.43 -9.24
N VAL A 290 6.99 9.83 -8.47
CA VAL A 290 7.11 9.60 -7.02
C VAL A 290 6.70 8.17 -6.65
N HIS A 291 7.47 7.55 -5.76
CA HIS A 291 7.12 6.28 -5.14
C HIS A 291 6.58 6.54 -3.74
N ARG A 292 5.29 6.28 -3.53
CA ARG A 292 4.66 6.45 -2.22
C ARG A 292 3.75 5.26 -1.91
N TYR A 293 4.20 4.37 -1.03
CA TYR A 293 3.49 3.13 -0.72
C TYR A 293 2.50 3.30 0.42
N TRP A 294 1.33 3.85 0.10
CA TRP A 294 0.18 3.88 0.99
C TRP A 294 -0.35 2.49 1.31
N GLY A 295 -0.86 2.28 2.51
CA GLY A 295 -1.15 0.93 3.01
C GLY A 295 0.12 0.17 3.44
N TRP A 296 1.26 0.85 3.53
CA TRP A 296 2.52 0.22 3.88
C TRP A 296 3.46 1.12 4.68
N TYR A 297 4.17 2.05 4.04
CA TYR A 297 4.99 3.04 4.74
C TYR A 297 4.16 4.17 5.33
N TYR A 298 3.01 4.44 4.71
CA TYR A 298 2.11 5.51 5.09
C TYR A 298 0.82 4.91 5.63
N ASN A 299 0.47 5.32 6.85
CA ASN A 299 -0.61 4.76 7.65
C ASN A 299 -1.98 5.43 7.36
N THR A 300 -2.05 6.26 6.34
CA THR A 300 -3.31 6.89 5.92
C THR A 300 -3.35 7.09 4.41
N PHE A 301 -4.51 6.85 3.81
CA PHE A 301 -4.78 7.28 2.44
C PHE A 301 -4.98 8.80 2.36
N LEU A 302 -5.34 9.49 3.45
CA LEU A 302 -5.67 10.92 3.40
C LEU A 302 -4.52 11.80 2.91
N THR A 303 -3.27 11.36 3.05
CA THR A 303 -2.10 12.08 2.49
C THR A 303 -2.13 12.19 0.96
N TYR A 304 -2.98 11.44 0.25
CA TYR A 304 -3.29 11.73 -1.15
C TYR A 304 -3.88 13.14 -1.35
N LEU A 305 -4.62 13.69 -0.37
CA LEU A 305 -5.19 15.04 -0.46
C LEU A 305 -4.12 16.14 -0.60
N ASN A 306 -2.88 15.88 -0.17
CA ASN A 306 -1.76 16.80 -0.38
C ASN A 306 -1.45 17.00 -1.88
N MET A 307 -1.88 16.10 -2.77
CA MET A 307 -1.68 16.21 -4.21
C MET A 307 -2.49 17.35 -4.85
N ARG A 308 -3.49 17.91 -4.15
CA ARG A 308 -4.18 19.13 -4.59
C ARG A 308 -3.24 20.34 -4.66
N ASP A 309 -2.19 20.35 -3.83
CA ASP A 309 -1.21 21.43 -3.80
C ASP A 309 -0.13 21.18 -4.85
N LYS A 310 -0.32 21.80 -6.02
CA LYS A 310 0.62 21.71 -7.14
C LYS A 310 2.05 22.12 -6.77
N SER A 311 2.24 23.05 -5.84
CA SER A 311 3.57 23.56 -5.47
C SER A 311 4.39 22.53 -4.69
N MET A 312 3.71 21.63 -3.96
CA MET A 312 4.35 20.55 -3.21
C MET A 312 4.91 19.43 -4.11
N TRP A 313 4.36 19.27 -5.32
CA TRP A 313 4.64 18.13 -6.21
C TRP A 313 5.25 18.55 -7.55
N GLN A 314 6.13 19.55 -7.53
CA GLN A 314 6.87 20.05 -8.68
C GLN A 314 8.26 20.52 -8.28
N ASN A 315 9.20 20.51 -9.23
CA ASN A 315 10.48 21.17 -9.05
C ASN A 315 10.36 22.66 -9.41
N PRO A 316 11.06 23.57 -8.70
CA PRO A 316 11.05 24.99 -9.02
C PRO A 316 11.36 25.26 -10.50
N GLY A 317 10.54 26.09 -11.16
CA GLY A 317 10.72 26.45 -12.57
C GLY A 317 10.34 25.36 -13.58
N ARG A 318 9.77 24.23 -13.13
CA ARG A 318 9.37 23.12 -14.02
C ARG A 318 7.88 22.82 -13.87
N VAL A 319 7.25 22.47 -14.99
CA VAL A 319 5.85 22.03 -15.03
C VAL A 319 5.80 20.67 -15.72
N GLN A 320 5.86 19.63 -14.90
CA GLN A 320 5.98 18.25 -15.33
C GLN A 320 4.68 17.49 -15.03
N PRO A 321 4.30 16.50 -15.86
CA PRO A 321 3.27 15.56 -15.49
C PRO A 321 3.70 14.78 -14.26
N ILE A 322 2.78 14.65 -13.31
CA ILE A 322 2.98 13.94 -12.05
C ILE A 322 2.48 12.51 -12.24
N THR A 323 3.39 11.55 -12.03
CA THR A 323 3.06 10.12 -12.04
C THR A 323 3.52 9.44 -10.78
N PHE A 324 2.88 8.31 -10.50
CA PHE A 324 3.30 7.40 -9.44
C PHE A 324 3.51 6.03 -10.08
N THR A 325 4.69 5.79 -10.66
CA THR A 325 5.00 4.49 -11.29
C THR A 325 5.05 3.35 -10.29
N GLU A 326 5.17 3.66 -9.00
CA GLU A 326 4.82 2.76 -7.90
C GLU A 326 4.07 3.54 -6.80
N CYS A 327 2.87 3.08 -6.47
CA CYS A 327 2.11 3.55 -5.30
C CYS A 327 1.33 2.39 -4.70
N VAL A 328 0.80 2.53 -3.49
CA VAL A 328 0.10 1.42 -2.78
C VAL A 328 1.03 0.23 -2.48
N GLY A 329 1.15 -0.18 -1.21
CA GLY A 329 2.08 -1.23 -0.78
C GLY A 329 1.42 -2.46 -0.15
N ASN A 330 0.19 -2.80 -0.57
CA ASN A 330 -0.55 -3.92 -0.02
C ASN A 330 -0.19 -5.23 -0.75
N TYR A 331 0.57 -6.11 -0.09
CA TYR A 331 1.06 -7.37 -0.68
C TYR A 331 0.33 -8.57 -0.06
N THR A 332 -0.76 -8.99 -0.66
CA THR A 332 -1.49 -10.21 -0.29
C THR A 332 -0.89 -11.44 -0.98
N GLY A 333 -0.76 -12.55 -0.24
CA GLY A 333 -0.25 -13.84 -0.69
C GLY A 333 -1.29 -14.68 -1.43
N ILE A 334 -1.00 -15.97 -1.62
CA ILE A 334 -1.83 -16.91 -2.39
C ILE A 334 -3.18 -17.18 -1.72
N ASP A 335 -3.22 -17.25 -0.39
CA ASP A 335 -4.44 -17.46 0.40
C ASP A 335 -5.24 -16.17 0.67
N GLY A 336 -4.79 -15.02 0.17
CA GLY A 336 -5.43 -13.71 0.34
C GLY A 336 -4.97 -12.92 1.57
N ARG A 337 -4.32 -13.53 2.56
CA ARG A 337 -3.73 -12.81 3.71
C ARG A 337 -2.55 -11.96 3.27
N PHE A 338 -2.17 -10.96 4.06
CA PHE A 338 -0.88 -10.29 3.85
C PHE A 338 0.26 -11.29 3.90
N ASN A 339 1.22 -11.17 2.99
CA ASN A 339 2.44 -11.96 3.04
C ASN A 339 3.26 -11.48 4.24
N LEU A 340 3.67 -12.36 5.17
CA LEU A 340 4.32 -11.98 6.43
C LEU A 340 5.77 -12.49 6.50
N CYS A 341 6.68 -12.00 5.66
CA CYS A 341 8.09 -12.32 5.86
C CYS A 341 8.60 -11.68 7.17
N SER A 342 9.28 -12.42 8.03
CA SER A 342 9.51 -11.99 9.42
C SER A 342 10.59 -10.92 9.59
N ARG A 343 11.59 -10.82 8.69
CA ARG A 343 12.69 -9.84 8.78
C ARG A 343 12.47 -8.60 7.90
N THR A 344 11.23 -8.24 7.69
CA THR A 344 10.85 -7.21 6.71
C THR A 344 9.76 -6.31 7.29
N LYS A 345 9.22 -5.43 6.44
CA LYS A 345 8.30 -4.36 6.80
C LYS A 345 6.84 -4.84 6.94
N GLN A 346 6.56 -6.07 6.49
CA GLN A 346 5.21 -6.65 6.38
C GLN A 346 4.56 -6.82 7.74
N PRO A 347 5.22 -7.43 8.75
CA PRO A 347 4.53 -7.75 10.00
C PRO A 347 4.07 -6.47 10.71
N GLY A 348 4.91 -5.42 10.69
CA GLY A 348 4.51 -4.11 11.21
C GLY A 348 3.39 -3.47 10.40
N SER A 349 3.42 -3.57 9.07
CA SER A 349 2.41 -2.96 8.19
C SER A 349 1.06 -3.68 8.27
N GLN A 350 1.03 -5.02 8.21
CA GLN A 350 -0.20 -5.82 8.29
C GLN A 350 -0.96 -5.54 9.60
N LYS A 351 -0.26 -5.54 10.74
CA LYS A 351 -0.90 -5.29 12.03
C LYS A 351 -1.59 -3.93 12.11
N CYS A 352 -1.12 -2.94 11.36
CA CYS A 352 -1.78 -1.63 11.26
C CYS A 352 -3.18 -1.73 10.63
N TRP A 353 -3.46 -2.76 9.82
CA TRP A 353 -4.65 -2.82 8.97
C TRP A 353 -5.64 -3.90 9.37
N THR A 354 -5.14 -5.08 9.72
CA THR A 354 -5.99 -6.22 10.11
C THR A 354 -5.80 -6.62 11.56
N GLY A 355 -4.87 -5.99 12.29
CA GLY A 355 -4.68 -6.17 13.73
C GLY A 355 -4.63 -7.64 14.15
N HIS A 356 -5.30 -7.95 15.25
CA HIS A 356 -5.49 -9.29 15.80
C HIS A 356 -6.88 -9.89 15.47
N LEU A 357 -7.42 -9.59 14.28
CA LEU A 357 -8.58 -10.33 13.73
C LEU A 357 -8.31 -11.84 13.71
N PRO A 358 -9.33 -12.70 13.84
CA PRO A 358 -9.14 -14.15 13.79
C PRO A 358 -8.54 -14.58 12.45
N ASP A 359 -7.78 -15.68 12.46
CA ASP A 359 -7.07 -16.16 11.28
C ASP A 359 -7.99 -16.39 10.06
N GLU A 360 -9.23 -16.85 10.29
CA GLU A 360 -10.26 -17.03 9.25
C GLU A 360 -10.73 -15.72 8.60
N GLU A 361 -10.66 -14.59 9.30
CA GLU A 361 -11.07 -13.27 8.78
C GLU A 361 -9.90 -12.50 8.15
N GLN A 362 -8.65 -12.88 8.45
CA GLN A 362 -7.45 -12.15 7.99
C GLN A 362 -7.38 -12.01 6.47
N ALA A 363 -7.80 -13.04 5.72
CA ALA A 363 -7.72 -13.03 4.25
C ALA A 363 -8.70 -12.02 3.65
N GLU A 364 -9.97 -12.07 4.07
CA GLU A 364 -11.00 -11.15 3.60
C GLU A 364 -10.69 -9.70 3.98
N ALA A 365 -10.27 -9.47 5.23
CA ALA A 365 -9.90 -8.14 5.70
C ALA A 365 -8.70 -7.57 4.92
N ALA A 366 -7.66 -8.38 4.66
CA ALA A 366 -6.49 -7.95 3.90
C ALA A 366 -6.83 -7.61 2.44
N MET A 367 -7.63 -8.45 1.76
CA MET A 367 -8.05 -8.19 0.38
C MET A 367 -9.00 -6.99 0.27
N SER A 368 -9.91 -6.82 1.23
CA SER A 368 -10.81 -5.67 1.32
C SER A 368 -10.01 -4.38 1.54
N TYR A 369 -9.03 -4.40 2.43
CA TYR A 369 -8.13 -3.26 2.64
C TYR A 369 -7.28 -2.95 1.40
N GLN A 370 -6.77 -3.98 0.73
CA GLN A 370 -6.04 -3.84 -0.53
C GLN A 370 -6.87 -3.11 -1.60
N ALA A 371 -8.12 -3.53 -1.81
CA ALA A 371 -9.05 -2.88 -2.73
C ALA A 371 -9.39 -1.45 -2.26
N PHE A 372 -9.65 -1.25 -0.97
CA PHE A 372 -9.95 0.06 -0.39
C PHE A 372 -8.84 1.09 -0.66
N VAL A 373 -7.57 0.74 -0.41
CA VAL A 373 -6.47 1.68 -0.67
C VAL A 373 -6.29 1.94 -2.16
N LEU A 374 -6.44 0.92 -3.01
CA LEU A 374 -6.37 1.08 -4.47
C LEU A 374 -7.45 2.04 -4.98
N LYS A 375 -8.69 1.85 -4.53
CA LYS A 375 -9.82 2.73 -4.85
C LYS A 375 -9.49 4.18 -4.52
N ASN A 376 -9.09 4.43 -3.28
CA ASN A 376 -8.77 5.78 -2.82
C ASN A 376 -7.59 6.38 -3.61
N ALA A 377 -6.55 5.59 -3.90
CA ALA A 377 -5.40 6.05 -4.67
C ALA A 377 -5.79 6.52 -6.08
N THR A 378 -6.54 5.67 -6.79
CA THR A 378 -6.81 5.84 -8.21
C THR A 378 -7.94 6.82 -8.49
N GLU A 379 -8.99 6.82 -7.67
CA GLU A 379 -10.12 7.72 -7.85
C GLU A 379 -9.81 9.14 -7.40
N LEU A 380 -9.21 9.32 -6.22
CA LEU A 380 -8.93 10.66 -5.68
C LEU A 380 -7.90 11.40 -6.54
N PHE A 381 -6.91 10.69 -7.10
CA PHE A 381 -5.95 11.28 -8.04
C PHE A 381 -6.65 11.83 -9.30
N ARG A 382 -7.68 11.13 -9.80
CA ARG A 382 -8.50 11.58 -10.93
C ARG A 382 -9.46 12.72 -10.57
N ARG A 383 -10.09 12.68 -9.38
CA ARG A 383 -10.97 13.75 -8.87
C ARG A 383 -10.22 15.07 -8.70
N LEU A 384 -9.02 15.02 -8.12
CA LEU A 384 -8.19 16.20 -7.82
C LEU A 384 -7.59 16.87 -9.06
N ARG A 385 -7.71 16.30 -10.27
CA ARG A 385 -7.19 16.94 -11.51
C ARG A 385 -7.78 18.31 -11.80
N CYS A 386 -9.01 18.57 -11.35
CA CYS A 386 -9.62 19.89 -11.46
C CYS A 386 -8.92 20.97 -10.60
N GLN A 387 -8.17 20.57 -9.57
CA GLN A 387 -7.40 21.45 -8.68
C GLN A 387 -5.91 21.42 -9.01
N ASN A 388 -5.38 20.24 -9.34
CA ASN A 388 -4.01 20.05 -9.82
C ASN A 388 -4.02 19.33 -11.17
N SER A 389 -4.01 20.11 -12.25
CA SER A 389 -4.04 19.60 -13.63
C SER A 389 -2.82 18.75 -14.01
N ASN A 390 -1.74 18.78 -13.22
CA ASN A 390 -0.53 18.03 -13.51
C ASN A 390 -0.63 16.56 -13.09
N LEU A 391 -1.66 16.17 -12.33
CA LEU A 391 -1.91 14.78 -11.95
C LEU A 391 -2.23 13.95 -13.20
N ALA A 392 -1.26 13.18 -13.68
CA ALA A 392 -1.27 12.59 -15.01
C ALA A 392 -1.26 11.05 -15.04
N GLY A 393 -1.00 10.37 -13.91
CA GLY A 393 -1.16 8.92 -13.84
C GLY A 393 -0.82 8.26 -12.52
N THR A 394 -1.44 7.11 -12.28
CA THR A 394 -1.21 6.25 -11.11
C THR A 394 -0.93 4.82 -11.54
N MET A 395 0.04 4.17 -10.91
CA MET A 395 0.41 2.79 -11.20
C MET A 395 0.60 2.03 -9.89
N PRO A 396 -0.47 1.48 -9.31
CA PRO A 396 -0.35 0.75 -8.06
C PRO A 396 0.61 -0.45 -8.18
N PHE A 397 1.42 -0.64 -7.15
CA PHE A 397 2.40 -1.71 -6.97
C PHE A 397 1.83 -2.73 -5.99
N THR A 398 0.84 -3.49 -6.46
CA THR A 398 0.07 -4.41 -5.61
C THR A 398 -0.21 -5.73 -6.34
N ILE A 399 -0.34 -6.82 -5.58
CA ILE A 399 -0.50 -8.18 -6.14
C ILE A 399 -1.98 -8.42 -6.45
N ILE A 400 -2.33 -8.51 -7.73
CA ILE A 400 -3.74 -8.61 -8.17
C ILE A 400 -4.24 -10.03 -8.45
N PHE A 401 -3.36 -11.05 -8.34
CA PHE A 401 -3.68 -12.45 -8.57
C PHE A 401 -3.36 -13.30 -7.33
N HIS A 402 -4.07 -14.42 -7.15
CA HIS A 402 -3.76 -15.41 -6.12
C HIS A 402 -2.52 -16.22 -6.49
N ASN A 403 -2.46 -16.74 -7.71
CA ASN A 403 -1.42 -17.68 -8.13
C ASN A 403 -0.48 -17.03 -9.14
N TRP A 404 0.82 -17.31 -8.99
CA TRP A 404 1.86 -16.87 -9.91
C TRP A 404 2.83 -18.01 -10.19
N ASP A 405 3.32 -18.68 -9.14
CA ASP A 405 4.17 -19.84 -9.29
C ASP A 405 3.36 -21.13 -9.53
N GLY A 406 3.97 -22.07 -10.26
CA GLY A 406 3.37 -23.38 -10.56
C GLY A 406 2.17 -23.36 -11.52
N VAL A 407 1.73 -22.19 -11.98
CA VAL A 407 0.63 -22.05 -12.93
C VAL A 407 1.02 -22.61 -14.31
N LYS A 408 0.08 -23.26 -14.97
CA LYS A 408 0.26 -23.83 -16.33
C LYS A 408 -0.37 -22.98 -17.43
N SER A 409 -1.20 -22.02 -17.06
CA SER A 409 -1.88 -21.10 -17.98
C SER A 409 -2.26 -19.81 -17.26
N PHE A 410 -2.63 -18.78 -18.03
CA PHE A 410 -3.12 -17.51 -17.48
C PHE A 410 -4.38 -17.70 -16.60
N ALA A 411 -5.30 -18.59 -17.00
CA ALA A 411 -6.54 -18.85 -16.28
C ALA A 411 -6.31 -19.33 -14.83
N GLU A 412 -5.20 -20.00 -14.57
CA GLU A 412 -4.85 -20.48 -13.22
C GLU A 412 -4.38 -19.37 -12.28
N MET A 413 -4.04 -18.17 -12.77
CA MET A 413 -3.57 -17.06 -11.91
C MET A 413 -4.64 -16.58 -10.92
N LYS A 414 -5.93 -16.66 -11.28
CA LYS A 414 -7.11 -16.28 -10.47
C LYS A 414 -7.06 -14.85 -9.90
N PRO A 415 -7.80 -13.89 -10.47
CA PRO A 415 -7.79 -12.50 -9.99
C PRO A 415 -8.39 -12.35 -8.59
N LYS A 416 -7.83 -11.40 -7.82
CA LYS A 416 -8.29 -10.99 -6.49
C LYS A 416 -9.32 -9.85 -6.57
N PRO A 417 -10.06 -9.53 -5.48
CA PRO A 417 -10.99 -8.40 -5.44
C PRO A 417 -10.40 -7.06 -5.91
N VAL A 418 -9.11 -6.81 -5.61
CA VAL A 418 -8.41 -5.59 -6.07
C VAL A 418 -8.36 -5.45 -7.59
N ALA A 419 -8.36 -6.55 -8.35
CA ALA A 419 -8.42 -6.51 -9.82
C ALA A 419 -9.75 -5.94 -10.30
N TRP A 420 -10.86 -6.36 -9.70
CA TRP A 420 -12.18 -5.83 -10.02
C TRP A 420 -12.36 -4.38 -9.54
N GLN A 421 -11.68 -3.99 -8.46
CA GLN A 421 -11.63 -2.59 -8.07
C GLN A 421 -10.91 -1.71 -9.10
N TYR A 422 -9.85 -2.20 -9.78
CA TYR A 422 -9.27 -1.49 -10.93
C TYR A 422 -10.33 -1.28 -12.01
N GLN A 423 -11.08 -2.33 -12.37
CA GLN A 423 -12.11 -2.25 -13.39
C GLN A 423 -13.11 -1.12 -13.12
N ILE A 424 -13.48 -0.89 -11.85
CA ILE A 424 -14.36 0.19 -11.42
C ILE A 424 -13.63 1.55 -11.46
N SER A 425 -12.51 1.69 -10.75
CA SER A 425 -11.84 2.98 -10.55
C SER A 425 -11.16 3.54 -11.81
N TYR A 426 -10.86 2.67 -12.78
CA TYR A 426 -10.27 3.05 -14.07
C TYR A 426 -11.26 3.13 -15.23
N GLN A 427 -12.57 3.00 -14.99
CA GLN A 427 -13.58 3.24 -16.05
C GLN A 427 -13.28 4.55 -16.80
N PRO A 428 -13.35 4.56 -18.16
CA PRO A 428 -13.05 5.75 -18.96
C PRO A 428 -13.86 6.96 -18.50
N ILE A 429 -15.17 6.77 -18.32
CA ILE A 429 -16.01 7.66 -17.52
C ILE A 429 -16.06 7.12 -16.10
N LEU A 430 -15.58 7.88 -15.12
CA LEU A 430 -15.60 7.48 -13.71
C LEU A 430 -16.63 8.29 -12.93
N LEU A 431 -17.65 7.60 -12.41
CA LEU A 431 -18.38 8.03 -11.24
C LEU A 431 -17.52 7.75 -10.00
N SER A 432 -17.36 8.72 -9.12
CA SER A 432 -16.66 8.53 -7.85
C SER A 432 -17.34 9.31 -6.74
N TRP A 433 -17.54 8.66 -5.60
CA TRP A 433 -18.20 9.23 -4.44
C TRP A 433 -17.18 9.85 -3.48
N GLU A 434 -17.31 11.15 -3.24
CA GLU A 434 -16.70 11.82 -2.09
C GLU A 434 -17.68 11.72 -0.93
N ASN A 435 -17.41 10.78 -0.01
CA ASN A 435 -18.20 10.52 1.17
C ASN A 435 -17.31 10.57 2.42
N TRP A 436 -17.48 11.61 3.22
CA TRP A 436 -16.78 11.80 4.51
C TRP A 436 -17.67 11.46 5.71
N GLN A 437 -18.87 10.91 5.48
CA GLN A 437 -19.85 10.52 6.49
C GLN A 437 -20.12 9.01 6.40
N SER A 438 -19.09 8.21 6.71
CA SER A 438 -19.18 6.75 6.61
C SER A 438 -20.17 6.12 7.59
N GLN A 439 -20.58 6.84 8.63
CA GLN A 439 -21.48 6.36 9.69
C GLN A 439 -22.50 7.44 10.04
N ILE A 440 -23.79 7.12 10.01
CA ILE A 440 -24.85 8.13 10.19
C ILE A 440 -26.04 7.56 10.94
N TYR A 441 -26.73 8.40 11.70
CA TYR A 441 -28.02 8.04 12.29
C TYR A 441 -29.14 8.02 11.24
N ALA A 442 -30.04 7.05 11.35
CA ALA A 442 -31.33 7.09 10.69
C ALA A 442 -32.08 8.37 11.11
N GLY A 443 -32.68 9.08 10.14
CA GLY A 443 -33.31 10.39 10.35
C GLY A 443 -32.41 11.59 10.07
N ASN A 444 -31.09 11.40 9.95
CA ASN A 444 -30.16 12.49 9.62
C ASN A 444 -29.97 12.66 8.10
N LYS A 445 -29.36 13.79 7.71
CA LYS A 445 -29.01 14.07 6.30
C LYS A 445 -27.59 13.61 6.00
N LEU A 446 -27.47 12.73 5.01
CA LEU A 446 -26.20 12.33 4.42
C LEU A 446 -25.77 13.36 3.37
N SER A 447 -24.56 13.89 3.51
CA SER A 447 -23.94 14.83 2.57
C SER A 447 -22.80 14.16 1.81
N VAL A 448 -22.96 14.05 0.50
CA VAL A 448 -21.98 13.41 -0.40
C VAL A 448 -21.80 14.22 -1.67
N VAL A 449 -20.69 14.03 -2.38
CA VAL A 449 -20.49 14.63 -3.71
C VAL A 449 -20.27 13.53 -4.74
N ALA A 450 -21.09 13.51 -5.79
CA ALA A 450 -20.86 12.68 -6.97
C ALA A 450 -19.89 13.40 -7.92
N HIS A 451 -18.72 12.82 -8.15
CA HIS A 451 -17.76 13.28 -9.16
C HIS A 451 -17.89 12.46 -10.42
N VAL A 452 -17.96 13.13 -11.57
CA VAL A 452 -17.95 12.51 -12.90
C VAL A 452 -16.69 12.97 -13.62
N VAL A 453 -15.76 12.04 -13.85
CA VAL A 453 -14.49 12.30 -14.53
C VAL A 453 -14.53 11.69 -15.93
N ASN A 454 -14.29 12.49 -16.97
CA ASN A 454 -14.32 12.05 -18.35
C ASN A 454 -12.89 11.82 -18.89
N ASP A 455 -12.46 10.56 -18.94
CA ASP A 455 -11.27 10.10 -19.67
C ASP A 455 -11.67 9.09 -20.77
N ASP A 456 -12.76 9.36 -21.51
CA ASP A 456 -13.25 8.49 -22.57
C ASP A 456 -12.12 8.04 -23.52
N ASP A 457 -12.05 6.72 -23.77
CA ASP A 457 -10.95 6.12 -24.52
C ASP A 457 -10.92 6.53 -26.00
N TYR A 458 -12.03 7.08 -26.50
CA TYR A 458 -12.19 7.59 -27.86
C TYR A 458 -12.19 9.13 -27.91
N PHE A 459 -11.86 9.79 -26.80
CA PHE A 459 -11.73 11.25 -26.68
C PHE A 459 -13.03 12.04 -26.88
N ASN A 460 -14.17 11.44 -26.52
CA ASN A 460 -15.49 12.05 -26.66
C ASN A 460 -15.88 12.88 -25.43
N ASP A 461 -16.69 13.91 -25.68
CA ASP A 461 -17.44 14.60 -24.62
C ASP A 461 -18.59 13.70 -24.13
N LEU A 462 -18.87 13.75 -22.83
CA LEU A 462 -20.03 13.08 -22.25
C LEU A 462 -21.24 14.02 -22.37
N THR A 463 -22.22 13.67 -23.20
CA THR A 463 -23.41 14.49 -23.49
C THR A 463 -24.69 13.68 -23.34
N GLY A 464 -25.78 14.32 -22.89
CA GLY A 464 -27.08 13.65 -22.73
C GLY A 464 -27.05 12.48 -21.75
N ALA A 465 -26.23 12.59 -20.69
CA ALA A 465 -26.06 11.55 -19.68
C ALA A 465 -26.86 11.88 -18.42
N HIS A 466 -27.22 10.85 -17.64
CA HIS A 466 -27.85 11.01 -16.34
C HIS A 466 -27.22 10.07 -15.31
N LEU A 467 -27.19 10.52 -14.05
CA LEU A 467 -26.76 9.76 -12.89
C LEU A 467 -27.99 9.21 -12.17
N GLN A 468 -28.11 7.89 -12.16
CA GLN A 468 -29.05 7.17 -11.31
C GLN A 468 -28.32 6.72 -10.06
N TRP A 469 -28.85 7.04 -8.88
CA TRP A 469 -28.26 6.63 -7.60
C TRP A 469 -29.31 6.03 -6.67
N TRP A 470 -28.87 5.19 -5.75
CA TRP A 470 -29.74 4.60 -4.73
C TRP A 470 -28.95 4.14 -3.48
N ILE A 471 -29.65 3.96 -2.37
CA ILE A 471 -29.13 3.33 -1.16
C ILE A 471 -29.79 1.96 -0.99
N GLU A 472 -28.98 0.93 -0.77
CA GLU A 472 -29.44 -0.45 -0.59
C GLU A 472 -28.79 -1.17 0.60
N LYS A 473 -29.46 -2.20 1.10
CA LYS A 473 -28.93 -3.20 2.05
C LYS A 473 -29.34 -4.58 1.57
N GLY A 474 -28.37 -5.46 1.32
CA GLY A 474 -28.61 -6.67 0.54
C GLY A 474 -29.10 -6.32 -0.86
N ASP A 475 -30.24 -6.89 -1.28
CA ASP A 475 -30.85 -6.63 -2.59
C ASP A 475 -32.00 -5.59 -2.51
N GLU A 476 -32.31 -5.06 -1.32
CA GLU A 476 -33.41 -4.13 -1.11
C GLU A 476 -32.96 -2.66 -1.28
N LYS A 477 -33.68 -1.90 -2.11
CA LYS A 477 -33.44 -0.47 -2.34
C LYS A 477 -34.37 0.39 -1.50
N PHE A 478 -33.81 1.32 -0.73
CA PHE A 478 -34.56 2.16 0.22
C PHE A 478 -34.80 3.57 -0.29
N LEU A 479 -33.84 4.12 -1.04
CA LEU A 479 -33.87 5.48 -1.56
C LEU A 479 -33.28 5.47 -2.96
N SER A 480 -33.75 6.35 -3.84
CA SER A 480 -33.15 6.54 -5.16
C SER A 480 -33.37 7.95 -5.69
N GLY A 481 -32.58 8.31 -6.69
CA GLY A 481 -32.74 9.54 -7.45
C GLY A 481 -32.15 9.42 -8.84
N ASP A 482 -32.57 10.31 -9.73
CA ASP A 482 -32.11 10.44 -11.10
C ASP A 482 -31.76 11.91 -11.34
N ILE A 483 -30.57 12.17 -11.91
CA ILE A 483 -30.01 13.51 -12.09
C ILE A 483 -29.47 13.63 -13.50
N GLU A 484 -30.06 14.51 -14.30
CA GLU A 484 -29.48 14.88 -15.59
C GLU A 484 -28.11 15.55 -15.38
N LEU A 485 -27.11 15.07 -16.12
CA LEU A 485 -25.75 15.60 -16.06
C LEU A 485 -25.57 16.63 -17.18
N PRO A 486 -24.91 17.77 -16.90
CA PRO A 486 -24.49 18.66 -17.96
C PRO A 486 -23.45 17.96 -18.86
N SER A 487 -23.20 18.55 -20.03
CA SER A 487 -22.08 18.11 -20.88
C SER A 487 -20.76 18.18 -20.10
N VAL A 488 -20.03 17.06 -20.02
CA VAL A 488 -18.70 17.00 -19.41
C VAL A 488 -17.68 16.82 -20.53
N PRO A 489 -16.90 17.86 -20.87
CA PRO A 489 -15.90 17.78 -21.94
C PRO A 489 -14.89 16.65 -21.70
N TYR A 490 -14.32 16.12 -22.77
CA TYR A 490 -13.19 15.20 -22.68
C TYR A 490 -12.08 15.79 -21.81
N TYR A 491 -11.51 14.96 -20.93
CA TYR A 491 -10.48 15.34 -19.95
C TYR A 491 -10.99 16.29 -18.84
N GLY A 492 -12.30 16.49 -18.73
CA GLY A 492 -12.96 17.32 -17.73
C GLY A 492 -13.50 16.53 -16.52
N THR A 493 -13.92 17.27 -15.49
CA THR A 493 -14.57 16.75 -14.29
C THR A 493 -15.80 17.58 -13.95
N TYR A 494 -16.91 16.94 -13.60
CA TYR A 494 -18.11 17.56 -13.03
C TYR A 494 -18.35 17.08 -11.60
N LYS A 495 -18.90 17.94 -10.74
CA LYS A 495 -19.18 17.66 -9.34
C LYS A 495 -20.63 18.00 -9.03
N LYS A 496 -21.36 17.08 -8.39
CA LYS A 496 -22.74 17.28 -7.94
C LYS A 496 -22.85 16.96 -6.44
N PRO A 497 -22.90 17.97 -5.57
CA PRO A 497 -23.27 17.79 -4.17
C PRO A 497 -24.70 17.26 -4.05
N LEU A 498 -24.89 16.28 -3.15
CA LEU A 498 -26.17 15.69 -2.79
C LEU A 498 -26.37 15.77 -1.28
N SER A 499 -27.59 16.09 -0.88
CA SER A 499 -28.06 15.96 0.49
C SER A 499 -29.21 14.97 0.48
N ILE A 500 -29.02 13.82 1.13
CA ILE A 500 -29.94 12.68 1.10
C ILE A 500 -30.53 12.53 2.50
N ASP A 501 -31.85 12.70 2.63
CA ASP A 501 -32.56 12.49 3.89
C ASP A 501 -32.67 10.98 4.17
N ILE A 502 -32.01 10.50 5.24
CA ILE A 502 -32.05 9.08 5.61
C ILE A 502 -33.34 8.81 6.43
N PRO A 503 -34.20 7.85 6.03
CA PRO A 503 -35.43 7.55 6.75
C PRO A 503 -35.17 7.13 8.20
N GLN A 504 -36.00 7.61 9.12
CA GLN A 504 -35.85 7.36 10.56
C GLN A 504 -36.09 5.90 10.97
N ASN A 505 -36.82 5.14 10.14
CA ASN A 505 -37.21 3.76 10.40
C ASN A 505 -36.23 2.71 9.82
N LEU A 506 -35.11 3.14 9.21
CA LEU A 506 -34.13 2.18 8.71
C LEU A 506 -33.47 1.42 9.87
N PRO A 507 -33.37 0.08 9.79
CA PRO A 507 -32.69 -0.72 10.80
C PRO A 507 -31.19 -0.51 10.75
N SER A 508 -30.53 -0.71 11.89
CA SER A 508 -29.07 -0.63 11.97
C SER A 508 -28.40 -1.61 11.01
N GLY A 509 -27.28 -1.21 10.40
CA GLY A 509 -26.44 -2.10 9.60
C GLY A 509 -25.67 -1.40 8.51
N ASP A 510 -24.97 -2.21 7.72
CA ASP A 510 -24.20 -1.74 6.56
C ASP A 510 -25.10 -1.62 5.32
N TYR A 511 -25.02 -0.47 4.68
CA TYR A 511 -25.68 -0.11 3.44
C TYR A 511 -24.63 0.29 2.40
N LYS A 512 -25.07 0.40 1.16
CA LYS A 512 -24.26 0.93 0.07
C LYS A 512 -25.01 2.05 -0.63
N LEU A 513 -24.35 3.21 -0.77
CA LEU A 513 -24.74 4.21 -1.76
C LEU A 513 -24.15 3.79 -3.11
N LYS A 514 -25.01 3.46 -4.07
CA LYS A 514 -24.64 3.08 -5.42
C LYS A 514 -25.04 4.16 -6.40
N GLY A 515 -24.32 4.21 -7.52
CA GLY A 515 -24.75 4.99 -8.67
C GLY A 515 -24.24 4.43 -9.99
N GLU A 516 -24.97 4.79 -11.03
CA GLU A 516 -24.70 4.44 -12.42
C GLU A 516 -24.87 5.68 -13.30
N ILE A 517 -23.97 5.85 -14.26
CA ILE A 517 -24.09 6.87 -15.30
C ILE A 517 -24.55 6.18 -16.57
N TRP A 518 -25.64 6.69 -17.12
CA TRP A 518 -26.26 6.19 -18.35
C TRP A 518 -26.17 7.25 -19.44
N MET A 519 -25.82 6.84 -20.64
CA MET A 519 -25.76 7.69 -21.84
C MET A 519 -26.34 6.89 -23.01
N ASN A 520 -27.33 7.46 -23.71
CA ASN A 520 -27.99 6.82 -24.87
C ASN A 520 -28.48 5.38 -24.58
N GLY A 521 -29.07 5.16 -23.40
CA GLY A 521 -29.58 3.84 -22.98
C GLY A 521 -28.50 2.82 -22.61
N LYS A 522 -27.23 3.21 -22.51
CA LYS A 522 -26.12 2.34 -22.09
C LYS A 522 -25.49 2.84 -20.80
N LYS A 523 -25.22 1.91 -19.88
CA LYS A 523 -24.41 2.19 -18.69
C LYS A 523 -22.95 2.41 -19.11
N VAL A 524 -22.41 3.57 -18.79
CA VAL A 524 -21.02 3.97 -19.10
C VAL A 524 -20.15 4.07 -17.85
N SER A 525 -20.74 4.16 -16.67
CA SER A 525 -20.02 4.14 -15.41
C SER A 525 -20.88 3.59 -14.27
N HIS A 526 -20.23 3.05 -13.24
CA HIS A 526 -20.88 2.71 -11.96
C HIS A 526 -19.87 2.76 -10.82
N ASN A 527 -20.33 3.10 -9.61
CA ASN A 527 -19.50 3.05 -8.40
C ASN A 527 -20.38 3.00 -7.16
N GLU A 528 -19.78 2.63 -6.02
CA GLU A 528 -20.44 2.53 -4.74
C GLU A 528 -19.65 3.17 -3.60
N SER A 529 -20.29 3.46 -2.48
CA SER A 529 -19.68 3.90 -1.23
C SER A 529 -20.37 3.19 -0.07
N GLU A 530 -19.58 2.65 0.86
CA GLU A 530 -20.09 1.98 2.06
C GLU A 530 -20.59 3.02 3.07
N ILE A 531 -21.73 2.73 3.70
CA ILE A 531 -22.33 3.58 4.73
C ILE A 531 -22.86 2.67 5.84
N PHE A 532 -22.51 2.95 7.08
CA PHE A 532 -23.19 2.38 8.23
C PHE A 532 -24.33 3.29 8.66
N ILE A 533 -25.54 2.75 8.76
CA ILE A 533 -26.71 3.48 9.27
C ILE A 533 -27.03 2.92 10.66
N ALA A 534 -27.10 3.79 11.66
CA ALA A 534 -27.56 3.48 13.01
C ALA A 534 -29.06 3.78 13.14
N GLY A 535 -29.86 2.73 13.19
CA GLY A 535 -31.30 2.80 13.42
C GLY A 535 -31.67 3.00 14.89
N GLN A 536 -32.96 2.94 15.20
CA GLN A 536 -33.46 3.01 16.58
C GLN A 536 -33.00 1.84 17.45
N ASP A 537 -32.63 0.71 16.83
CA ASP A 537 -32.08 -0.50 17.44
C ASP A 537 -30.58 -0.39 17.77
N TRP A 538 -29.91 0.71 17.42
CA TRP A 538 -28.47 0.84 17.60
C TRP A 538 -28.03 1.01 19.06
N ASN A 539 -28.73 1.87 19.81
CA ASN A 539 -28.34 2.22 21.17
C ASN A 539 -29.09 1.34 22.17
N ASP A 540 -28.37 0.82 23.17
CA ASP A 540 -28.97 0.14 24.31
C ASP A 540 -29.83 1.17 25.09
N THR A 541 -31.07 0.83 25.44
CA THR A 541 -31.97 1.71 26.20
C THR A 541 -31.68 1.74 27.70
N ASP A 542 -30.65 1.03 28.15
CA ASP A 542 -30.26 0.95 29.56
C ASP A 542 -29.60 2.27 29.99
N ALA A 543 -30.43 3.23 30.42
CA ALA A 543 -29.95 4.48 30.97
C ALA A 543 -29.06 4.20 32.19
N ILE A 544 -27.91 4.88 32.27
CA ILE A 544 -27.09 4.87 33.49
C ILE A 544 -27.91 5.53 34.60
N GLY A 545 -28.50 4.73 35.48
CA GLY A 545 -29.29 5.22 36.62
C GLY A 545 -28.45 5.92 37.71
N LYS A 546 -27.13 6.00 37.54
CA LYS A 546 -26.18 6.67 38.46
C LYS A 546 -25.74 8.02 37.91
N THR A 547 -25.59 9.00 38.79
CA THR A 547 -25.04 10.32 38.45
C THR A 547 -23.57 10.23 38.00
N ILE A 548 -23.24 10.86 36.88
CA ILE A 548 -21.86 10.99 36.39
C ILE A 548 -21.24 12.22 37.03
N TYR A 549 -20.11 12.06 37.72
CA TYR A 549 -19.34 13.17 38.24
C TYR A 549 -18.35 13.65 37.18
N LEU A 550 -18.41 14.92 36.81
CA LEU A 550 -17.62 15.49 35.72
C LEU A 550 -16.76 16.66 36.21
N TYR A 551 -15.48 16.63 35.87
CA TYR A 551 -14.63 17.82 35.84
C TYR A 551 -14.50 18.25 34.37
N ASP A 552 -15.01 19.43 34.02
CA ASP A 552 -14.91 20.00 32.67
C ASP A 552 -14.56 21.48 32.80
N SER A 553 -13.35 21.83 32.38
CA SER A 553 -12.87 23.23 32.31
C SER A 553 -12.58 23.64 30.87
N SER A 554 -12.98 22.81 29.89
CA SER A 554 -12.84 23.13 28.48
C SER A 554 -13.67 24.36 28.10
N VAL A 555 -13.23 25.06 27.06
CA VAL A 555 -13.96 26.22 26.53
C VAL A 555 -15.35 25.76 26.06
N GLY A 556 -16.39 26.30 26.71
CA GLY A 556 -17.78 25.99 26.40
C GLY A 556 -18.30 24.69 27.01
N GLU A 557 -17.57 24.07 27.95
CA GLU A 557 -17.98 22.84 28.65
C GLU A 557 -18.40 21.72 27.68
N GLN A 558 -17.53 21.41 26.72
CA GLN A 558 -17.83 20.55 25.57
C GLN A 558 -18.25 19.15 26.00
N THR A 559 -17.58 18.59 27.01
CA THR A 559 -17.88 17.24 27.52
C THR A 559 -19.23 17.23 28.22
N ARG A 560 -19.51 18.25 29.05
CA ARG A 560 -20.81 18.39 29.72
C ARG A 560 -21.95 18.45 28.70
N ASN A 561 -21.82 19.30 27.68
CA ASN A 561 -22.84 19.45 26.65
C ASN A 561 -23.08 18.16 25.87
N CYS A 562 -22.01 17.42 25.55
CA CYS A 562 -22.12 16.10 24.91
C CYS A 562 -22.89 15.11 25.79
N LEU A 563 -22.49 14.95 27.05
CA LEU A 563 -23.14 14.01 27.97
C LEU A 563 -24.63 14.36 28.20
N GLN A 564 -24.96 15.64 28.31
CA GLN A 564 -26.34 16.10 28.44
C GLN A 564 -27.17 15.81 27.17
N ARG A 565 -26.58 16.00 25.97
CA ARG A 565 -27.21 15.66 24.69
C ARG A 565 -27.52 14.17 24.59
N LEU A 566 -26.64 13.33 25.10
CA LEU A 566 -26.82 11.87 25.18
C LEU A 566 -27.75 11.43 26.33
N GLY A 567 -28.32 12.37 27.09
CA GLY A 567 -29.32 12.09 28.12
C GLY A 567 -28.76 11.73 29.50
N TYR A 568 -27.45 11.93 29.74
CA TYR A 568 -26.85 11.63 31.04
C TYR A 568 -27.07 12.74 32.07
N VAL A 569 -27.32 12.33 33.32
CA VAL A 569 -27.35 13.24 34.48
C VAL A 569 -25.94 13.50 34.97
N VAL A 570 -25.46 14.72 34.73
CA VAL A 570 -24.09 15.16 35.06
C VAL A 570 -24.07 16.05 36.30
N LYS A 571 -23.16 15.76 37.23
CA LYS A 571 -22.85 16.61 38.39
C LYS A 571 -21.42 17.12 38.29
N LEU A 572 -21.27 18.43 38.22
CA LEU A 572 -19.95 19.07 38.15
C LEU A 572 -19.20 18.94 39.48
N VAL A 573 -17.89 18.72 39.37
CA VAL A 573 -16.96 18.61 40.48
C VAL A 573 -15.81 19.58 40.25
N HIS A 574 -15.45 20.35 41.27
CA HIS A 574 -14.25 21.20 41.25
C HIS A 574 -13.21 20.80 42.30
N ARG A 575 -13.62 20.00 43.29
CA ARG A 575 -12.78 19.49 44.38
C ARG A 575 -12.86 17.98 44.48
N ILE A 576 -11.75 17.30 44.22
CA ILE A 576 -11.66 15.82 44.20
C ILE A 576 -11.93 15.22 45.58
N GLY A 577 -11.53 15.91 46.66
CA GLY A 577 -11.75 15.45 48.03
C GLY A 577 -13.23 15.29 48.43
N ASN A 578 -14.17 15.84 47.65
CA ASN A 578 -15.61 15.71 47.90
C ASN A 578 -16.23 14.48 47.21
N LEU A 579 -15.45 13.70 46.46
CA LEU A 579 -15.95 12.51 45.77
C LEU A 579 -16.12 11.34 46.75
N SER A 580 -17.22 10.61 46.61
CA SER A 580 -17.45 9.37 47.34
C SER A 580 -16.52 8.26 46.83
N ARG A 581 -16.15 7.29 47.67
CA ARG A 581 -15.24 6.20 47.26
C ARG A 581 -15.77 5.32 46.11
N ASN A 582 -17.08 5.31 45.88
CA ASN A 582 -17.74 4.46 44.88
C ASN A 582 -18.26 5.27 43.68
N SER A 583 -17.85 6.54 43.52
CA SER A 583 -18.20 7.32 42.33
C SER A 583 -17.24 7.06 41.17
N THR A 584 -17.67 7.41 39.97
CA THR A 584 -16.83 7.46 38.79
C THR A 584 -16.66 8.93 38.42
N LEU A 585 -15.40 9.37 38.28
CA LEU A 585 -15.06 10.72 37.84
C LEU A 585 -14.73 10.70 36.35
N VAL A 586 -15.33 11.58 35.58
CA VAL A 586 -14.92 11.89 34.21
C VAL A 586 -14.07 13.15 34.24
N LEU A 587 -12.84 13.07 33.77
CA LEU A 587 -12.03 14.23 33.39
C LEU A 587 -12.34 14.51 31.92
N GLY A 588 -13.03 15.63 31.67
CA GLY A 588 -13.49 16.02 30.33
C GLY A 588 -12.34 16.30 29.37
N LYS A 589 -12.64 16.30 28.08
CA LYS A 589 -11.71 16.67 27.00
C LYS A 589 -11.00 17.99 27.34
N ASP A 590 -9.69 18.04 27.15
CA ASP A 590 -8.86 19.25 27.31
C ASP A 590 -9.12 20.05 28.62
N SER A 591 -9.47 19.33 29.71
CA SER A 591 -9.85 19.93 31.00
C SER A 591 -8.74 19.85 32.05
N TRP A 592 -7.57 19.28 31.72
CA TRP A 592 -6.43 19.32 32.63
C TRP A 592 -5.88 20.75 32.76
N ASP A 593 -5.97 21.31 33.97
CA ASP A 593 -5.60 22.69 34.26
C ASP A 593 -4.87 22.81 35.61
N ASN A 594 -4.56 24.04 36.02
CA ASN A 594 -3.86 24.32 37.28
C ASN A 594 -4.64 23.85 38.53
N ASN A 595 -5.97 23.82 38.47
CA ASN A 595 -6.80 23.40 39.61
C ASN A 595 -6.72 21.88 39.82
N ILE A 596 -6.84 21.08 38.76
CA ILE A 596 -6.58 19.63 38.84
C ILE A 596 -5.12 19.37 39.22
N ASN A 597 -4.17 20.12 38.64
CA ASN A 597 -2.76 19.97 38.95
C ASN A 597 -2.46 20.15 40.45
N SER A 598 -3.14 21.10 41.11
CA SER A 598 -3.03 21.33 42.56
C SER A 598 -3.65 20.22 43.42
N GLN A 599 -4.43 19.31 42.82
CA GLN A 599 -5.16 18.23 43.48
C GLN A 599 -4.66 16.83 43.10
N VAL A 600 -3.47 16.72 42.48
CA VAL A 600 -2.90 15.47 41.97
C VAL A 600 -2.79 14.39 43.06
N GLU A 601 -2.38 14.73 44.28
CA GLU A 601 -2.26 13.74 45.36
C GLU A 601 -3.63 13.25 45.83
N GLN A 602 -4.64 14.12 45.87
CA GLN A 602 -6.03 13.75 46.17
C GLN A 602 -6.60 12.84 45.07
N LEU A 603 -6.28 13.11 43.80
CA LEU A 603 -6.67 12.27 42.67
C LEU A 603 -6.02 10.88 42.74
N LYS A 604 -4.71 10.81 43.03
CA LYS A 604 -4.01 9.53 43.27
C LYS A 604 -4.67 8.74 44.39
N GLU A 605 -4.93 9.39 45.52
CA GLU A 605 -5.49 8.76 46.71
C GLU A 605 -6.94 8.30 46.50
N TYR A 606 -7.73 9.07 45.74
CA TYR A 606 -9.07 8.69 45.31
C TYR A 606 -9.06 7.37 44.54
N VAL A 607 -8.21 7.26 43.52
CA VAL A 607 -8.10 6.04 42.71
C VAL A 607 -7.60 4.86 43.56
N LYS A 608 -6.53 5.06 44.36
CA LYS A 608 -5.99 4.00 45.24
C LYS A 608 -7.04 3.40 46.19
N LYS A 609 -8.01 4.20 46.64
CA LYS A 609 -9.09 3.79 47.54
C LYS A 609 -10.25 3.05 46.86
N GLY A 610 -10.26 2.94 45.53
CA GLY A 610 -11.32 2.28 44.76
C GLY A 610 -12.06 3.20 43.79
N GLY A 611 -11.70 4.48 43.71
CA GLY A 611 -12.31 5.40 42.75
C GLY A 611 -11.92 5.05 41.32
N HIS A 612 -12.88 5.18 40.40
CA HIS A 612 -12.65 5.00 38.97
C HIS A 612 -12.61 6.37 38.27
N VAL A 613 -11.65 6.54 37.35
CA VAL A 613 -11.51 7.76 36.54
C VAL A 613 -11.58 7.41 35.06
N ILE A 614 -12.44 8.10 34.32
CA ILE A 614 -12.37 8.16 32.86
C ILE A 614 -11.62 9.44 32.53
N CYS A 615 -10.42 9.30 31.99
CA CYS A 615 -9.65 10.42 31.48
C CYS A 615 -9.82 10.45 29.95
N LEU A 616 -10.67 11.38 29.49
CA LEU A 616 -10.78 11.68 28.07
C LEU A 616 -9.51 12.38 27.57
N GLU A 617 -9.43 12.60 26.28
CA GLU A 617 -8.28 13.16 25.60
C GLU A 617 -7.88 14.55 26.17
N GLN A 618 -6.58 14.77 26.39
CA GLN A 618 -6.05 15.97 27.03
C GLN A 618 -5.02 16.69 26.16
N ASP A 619 -4.83 17.98 26.43
CA ASP A 619 -3.76 18.81 25.92
C ASP A 619 -2.40 18.30 26.45
N PRO A 620 -1.53 17.73 25.57
CA PRO A 620 -0.26 17.13 26.00
C PRO A 620 0.68 18.12 26.69
N ASP A 621 0.58 19.41 26.38
CA ASP A 621 1.48 20.43 26.95
C ASP A 621 1.06 20.84 28.37
N LYS A 622 -0.17 20.53 28.78
CA LYS A 622 -0.72 20.83 30.11
C LYS A 622 -0.83 19.61 31.01
N PHE A 623 -1.01 18.43 30.42
CA PHE A 623 -1.28 17.21 31.17
C PHE A 623 -0.13 16.82 32.09
N ASN A 624 -0.37 16.83 33.40
CA ASN A 624 0.58 16.30 34.37
C ASN A 624 0.34 14.79 34.50
N GLN A 625 1.27 13.97 34.01
CA GLN A 625 1.18 12.51 34.09
C GLN A 625 1.60 11.90 35.44
N SER A 626 2.15 12.68 36.38
CA SER A 626 2.75 12.16 37.63
C SER A 626 1.78 11.45 38.57
N TRP A 627 0.47 11.49 38.29
CA TRP A 627 -0.59 10.76 39.00
C TRP A 627 -0.82 9.34 38.52
N LEU A 628 -0.28 8.99 37.35
CA LEU A 628 -0.34 7.64 36.82
C LEU A 628 0.83 6.81 37.37
N PRO A 629 0.63 5.50 37.62
CA PRO A 629 1.68 4.60 38.09
C PRO A 629 2.69 4.21 37.00
N ILE A 630 2.44 4.61 35.74
CA ILE A 630 3.26 4.31 34.58
C ILE A 630 3.52 5.57 33.76
N SER A 631 4.59 5.56 32.98
CA SER A 631 4.90 6.63 32.03
C SER A 631 3.94 6.58 30.84
N VAL A 632 3.38 7.73 30.47
CA VAL A 632 2.52 7.90 29.30
C VAL A 632 3.08 9.04 28.45
N THR A 633 3.46 8.73 27.21
CA THR A 633 3.98 9.75 26.30
C THR A 633 2.99 10.00 25.17
N PHE A 634 2.35 11.18 25.17
CA PHE A 634 1.50 11.58 24.05
C PHE A 634 2.33 11.70 22.76
N LEU A 635 1.80 11.13 21.69
CA LEU A 635 2.45 11.16 20.38
C LEU A 635 2.32 12.56 19.77
N LYS A 636 3.30 12.96 18.96
CA LYS A 636 3.37 14.31 18.36
C LYS A 636 3.22 14.30 16.84
N ASP A 637 3.77 13.29 16.18
CA ASP A 637 3.71 13.18 14.71
C ASP A 637 2.28 12.87 14.25
N SER A 638 1.90 13.40 13.09
CA SER A 638 0.57 13.17 12.49
C SER A 638 0.63 12.26 11.29
N ASN A 639 -0.41 11.44 11.08
CA ASN A 639 -0.51 10.60 9.88
C ASN A 639 -0.63 11.44 8.60
N ASN A 640 -1.10 12.68 8.72
CA ASN A 640 -1.29 13.59 7.60
C ASN A 640 -0.01 14.27 7.09
N ASP A 641 1.14 14.00 7.71
CA ASP A 641 2.41 14.59 7.33
C ASP A 641 2.77 14.27 5.84
N PRO A 642 3.00 15.30 5.00
CA PRO A 642 3.37 15.09 3.61
C PRO A 642 4.80 14.56 3.42
N ILE A 643 5.67 14.60 4.45
CA ILE A 643 7.10 14.29 4.36
C ILE A 643 7.33 12.87 3.81
N TYR A 644 8.29 12.80 2.89
CA TYR A 644 8.84 11.58 2.34
C TYR A 644 10.30 11.44 2.80
N LEU A 645 10.74 10.36 3.45
CA LEU A 645 10.02 9.20 3.97
C LEU A 645 9.27 9.53 5.27
N SER A 646 8.26 8.73 5.60
CA SER A 646 7.51 8.81 6.87
C SER A 646 8.42 9.07 8.09
N PRO A 647 8.11 10.09 8.91
CA PRO A 647 9.00 10.52 10.00
C PRO A 647 8.93 9.59 11.22
N SER A 648 7.83 8.85 11.42
CA SER A 648 7.52 8.15 12.67
C SER A 648 6.84 6.80 12.50
N LEU A 649 7.02 5.90 13.48
CA LEU A 649 6.36 4.58 13.50
C LEU A 649 4.89 4.68 13.99
N ALA A 650 4.66 5.57 14.96
CA ALA A 650 3.41 5.81 15.68
C ALA A 650 3.01 7.28 15.53
N TYR A 651 1.71 7.55 15.48
CA TYR A 651 1.17 8.89 15.23
C TYR A 651 0.07 9.22 16.22
N LYS A 652 -0.12 10.50 16.53
CA LYS A 652 -1.16 10.96 17.47
C LYS A 652 -2.57 10.71 16.96
N ASP A 653 -2.77 10.78 15.65
CA ASP A 653 -4.02 10.49 14.97
C ASP A 653 -3.98 9.12 14.28
N GLY A 654 -5.12 8.42 14.16
CA GLY A 654 -5.13 7.03 13.70
C GLY A 654 -6.45 6.55 13.12
N MET A 655 -6.37 5.63 12.15
CA MET A 655 -7.46 4.87 11.53
C MET A 655 -7.21 3.36 11.68
N ASN A 656 -8.21 2.52 11.38
CA ASN A 656 -8.13 1.05 11.52
C ASN A 656 -7.67 0.64 12.93
N ILE A 657 -8.39 1.10 13.95
CA ILE A 657 -8.01 0.81 15.33
C ILE A 657 -8.18 -0.69 15.61
N ASN A 658 -7.11 -1.33 16.06
CA ASN A 658 -7.14 -2.71 16.49
C ASN A 658 -7.79 -2.78 17.88
N LEU A 659 -8.90 -3.51 17.96
CA LEU A 659 -9.54 -3.83 19.23
C LEU A 659 -8.76 -5.00 19.85
N GLU A 660 -7.81 -4.68 20.72
CA GLU A 660 -6.94 -5.67 21.37
C GLU A 660 -7.75 -6.63 22.24
N ARG A 661 -8.85 -6.15 22.83
CA ARG A 661 -9.79 -6.95 23.61
C ARG A 661 -11.22 -6.74 23.10
N PRO A 662 -11.60 -7.31 21.94
CA PRO A 662 -12.89 -7.00 21.29
C PRO A 662 -14.10 -7.46 22.10
N TYR A 663 -13.92 -8.43 23.00
CA TYR A 663 -14.97 -8.91 23.91
C TYR A 663 -15.11 -8.06 25.19
N HIS A 664 -14.23 -7.07 25.38
CA HIS A 664 -14.30 -6.19 26.53
C HIS A 664 -15.62 -5.41 26.51
N PRO A 665 -16.31 -5.21 27.66
CA PRO A 665 -17.62 -4.56 27.68
C PRO A 665 -17.66 -3.15 27.07
N VAL A 666 -16.53 -2.44 27.02
CA VAL A 666 -16.42 -1.14 26.33
C VAL A 666 -16.70 -1.22 24.83
N PHE A 667 -16.55 -2.41 24.22
CA PHE A 667 -16.81 -2.65 22.80
C PHE A 667 -18.11 -3.45 22.56
N LYS A 668 -19.00 -3.56 23.55
CA LYS A 668 -20.29 -4.26 23.40
C LYS A 668 -21.07 -3.71 22.20
N GLY A 669 -21.42 -4.60 21.26
CA GLY A 669 -22.14 -4.24 20.04
C GLY A 669 -21.32 -3.44 19.01
N LEU A 670 -20.00 -3.35 19.19
CA LEU A 670 -19.08 -2.71 18.26
C LEU A 670 -18.15 -3.76 17.63
N MET A 671 -17.81 -3.57 16.36
CA MET A 671 -16.95 -4.46 15.59
C MET A 671 -15.75 -3.69 15.05
N PRO A 672 -14.61 -4.35 14.77
CA PRO A 672 -13.40 -3.69 14.26
C PRO A 672 -13.63 -2.76 13.06
N LYS A 673 -14.52 -3.11 12.12
CA LYS A 673 -14.85 -2.28 10.96
C LYS A 673 -15.42 -0.89 11.31
N HIS A 674 -16.10 -0.75 12.45
CA HIS A 674 -16.64 0.52 12.95
C HIS A 674 -15.54 1.50 13.40
N PHE A 675 -14.31 1.00 13.55
CA PHE A 675 -13.13 1.79 13.92
C PHE A 675 -12.16 1.99 12.76
N LYS A 676 -12.61 1.71 11.52
CA LYS A 676 -11.85 2.00 10.31
C LYS A 676 -11.72 3.50 10.12
N LEU A 677 -12.85 4.21 10.03
CA LEU A 677 -12.99 5.66 9.90
C LEU A 677 -14.31 6.09 10.54
N TRP A 678 -14.35 7.32 11.04
CA TRP A 678 -15.56 7.97 11.57
C TRP A 678 -16.08 9.05 10.63
N SER A 679 -17.24 9.61 10.94
CA SER A 679 -17.87 10.66 10.16
C SER A 679 -17.33 12.05 10.49
N ASP A 680 -17.00 12.81 9.44
CA ASP A 680 -16.50 14.17 9.56
C ASP A 680 -17.51 15.08 10.26
N TYR A 681 -17.04 15.81 11.27
CA TYR A 681 -17.81 16.82 12.01
C TYR A 681 -17.50 18.27 11.58
N THR A 682 -16.66 18.47 10.56
CA THR A 682 -16.17 19.79 10.14
C THR A 682 -16.84 20.33 8.88
N SER A 683 -17.72 19.54 8.25
CA SER A 683 -18.30 19.81 6.92
C SER A 683 -17.22 19.90 5.83
N TYR A 684 -16.21 19.03 5.93
CA TYR A 684 -15.08 19.01 5.01
C TYR A 684 -15.52 18.66 3.58
N ASN A 685 -14.86 19.29 2.60
CA ASN A 685 -14.85 18.79 1.22
C ASN A 685 -13.47 19.00 0.56
N GLU A 686 -13.22 18.26 -0.52
CA GLU A 686 -11.92 18.22 -1.21
C GLU A 686 -11.43 19.58 -1.75
N SER A 687 -12.30 20.59 -1.87
CA SER A 687 -11.88 21.96 -2.26
C SER A 687 -11.19 22.73 -1.13
N GLN A 688 -11.39 22.31 0.13
CA GLN A 688 -10.83 22.97 1.30
C GLN A 688 -9.38 22.52 1.54
N LYS A 689 -8.60 23.39 2.19
CA LYS A 689 -7.28 23.04 2.73
C LYS A 689 -7.46 22.17 3.98
N GLY A 690 -6.43 21.40 4.33
CA GLY A 690 -6.47 20.49 5.49
C GLY A 690 -7.01 19.10 5.14
N PHE A 691 -7.60 18.42 6.11
CA PHE A 691 -8.04 17.03 5.98
C PHE A 691 -9.40 16.87 6.67
N PRO A 692 -10.24 15.91 6.24
CA PRO A 692 -11.48 15.60 6.95
C PRO A 692 -11.14 15.06 8.35
N ALA A 693 -11.97 15.40 9.33
CA ALA A 693 -11.82 14.97 10.72
C ALA A 693 -12.51 13.62 10.93
N ILE A 694 -11.91 12.56 10.39
CA ILE A 694 -12.51 11.21 10.30
C ILE A 694 -11.68 10.13 11.02
N TYR A 695 -10.62 10.53 11.73
CA TYR A 695 -9.83 9.60 12.51
C TYR A 695 -10.55 9.29 13.82
N PRO A 696 -10.75 8.00 14.17
CA PRO A 696 -11.25 7.64 15.50
C PRO A 696 -10.39 8.17 16.65
N VAL A 697 -9.08 8.25 16.45
CA VAL A 697 -8.10 8.69 17.45
C VAL A 697 -7.43 9.96 16.95
N ASP A 698 -7.29 10.97 17.82
CA ASP A 698 -6.57 12.22 17.53
C ASP A 698 -5.51 12.60 18.61
N ARG A 699 -5.50 11.87 19.73
CA ARG A 699 -4.61 12.04 20.90
C ARG A 699 -4.07 10.71 21.43
N GLY A 700 -3.62 9.82 20.55
CA GLY A 700 -2.99 8.58 21.00
C GLY A 700 -1.63 8.77 21.66
N TYR A 701 -1.21 7.73 22.38
CA TYR A 701 -0.06 7.78 23.28
C TYR A 701 0.74 6.47 23.27
N ASP A 702 1.97 6.55 23.75
CA ASP A 702 2.93 5.45 23.84
C ASP A 702 3.06 4.95 25.29
N LEU A 703 3.10 3.62 25.42
CA LEU A 703 3.28 2.86 26.67
C LEU A 703 4.50 1.91 26.63
N HIS A 704 5.33 1.91 25.58
CA HIS A 704 6.37 0.89 25.29
C HIS A 704 7.48 0.76 26.33
N MET A 705 7.61 1.72 27.25
CA MET A 705 8.57 1.66 28.37
C MET A 705 7.92 1.41 29.73
N ALA A 706 6.60 1.21 29.79
CA ALA A 706 5.89 0.93 31.02
C ALA A 706 6.01 -0.56 31.39
N ASP A 707 6.16 -0.84 32.69
CA ASP A 707 5.82 -2.16 33.20
C ASP A 707 4.32 -2.38 33.02
N LEU A 708 3.95 -3.29 32.11
CA LEU A 708 2.55 -3.61 31.85
C LEU A 708 1.89 -4.43 32.97
N SER A 709 2.59 -4.66 34.09
CA SER A 709 2.06 -5.40 35.25
C SER A 709 0.73 -4.86 35.80
N ASN A 710 0.36 -3.61 35.47
CA ASN A 710 -0.88 -2.98 35.92
C ASN A 710 -1.60 -2.25 34.79
N VAL A 711 -1.48 -2.72 33.54
CA VAL A 711 -2.05 -2.04 32.37
C VAL A 711 -2.79 -3.03 31.48
N ALA A 712 -4.06 -2.73 31.21
CA ALA A 712 -4.83 -3.37 30.16
C ALA A 712 -4.85 -2.47 28.93
N ILE A 713 -4.15 -2.85 27.86
CA ILE A 713 -4.34 -2.23 26.55
C ILE A 713 -5.64 -2.80 25.95
N LEU A 714 -6.62 -1.93 25.70
CA LEU A 714 -7.93 -2.30 25.17
C LEU A 714 -8.01 -2.07 23.66
N ALA A 715 -7.34 -1.04 23.17
CA ALA A 715 -7.21 -0.75 21.74
C ALA A 715 -5.87 -0.07 21.41
N ASN A 716 -5.28 -0.44 20.27
CA ASN A 716 -4.01 0.07 19.77
C ASN A 716 -4.06 0.20 18.24
N TYR A 717 -3.08 0.88 17.65
CA TYR A 717 -3.05 1.19 16.22
C TYR A 717 -1.64 1.57 15.75
N SER A 718 -1.52 2.06 14.52
CA SER A 718 -0.26 2.35 13.84
C SER A 718 0.56 1.10 13.52
N ARG A 719 1.72 1.28 12.88
CA ARG A 719 2.56 0.16 12.45
C ARG A 719 3.09 -0.57 13.66
N ALA A 720 3.07 -1.90 13.56
CA ALA A 720 3.40 -2.80 14.64
C ALA A 720 2.57 -2.56 15.93
N LEU A 721 1.37 -1.97 15.82
CA LEU A 721 0.51 -1.62 16.97
C LEU A 721 1.23 -0.75 18.01
N SER A 722 2.09 0.14 17.53
CA SER A 722 2.97 0.96 18.36
C SER A 722 2.30 2.16 19.03
N ALA A 723 1.03 2.45 18.73
CA ALA A 723 0.28 3.51 19.40
C ALA A 723 -0.88 2.92 20.20
N THR A 724 -1.18 3.48 21.36
CA THR A 724 -2.34 3.10 22.19
C THR A 724 -3.47 4.09 21.97
N ALA A 725 -4.68 3.57 21.75
CA ALA A 725 -5.91 4.34 21.63
C ALA A 725 -6.70 4.36 22.94
N LEU A 726 -6.70 3.23 23.67
CA LEU A 726 -7.45 3.05 24.90
C LEU A 726 -6.74 2.05 25.81
N SER A 727 -6.55 2.44 27.07
CA SER A 727 -5.99 1.57 28.09
C SER A 727 -6.63 1.82 29.45
N GLU A 728 -6.73 0.77 30.24
CA GLU A 728 -7.06 0.86 31.66
C GLU A 728 -5.80 0.63 32.50
N ILE A 729 -5.50 1.59 33.38
CA ILE A 729 -4.32 1.62 34.25
C ILE A 729 -4.78 1.40 35.68
N PHE A 730 -4.26 0.37 36.34
CA PHE A 730 -4.70 -0.08 37.65
C PHE A 730 -3.82 0.52 38.75
N MET A 731 -4.44 1.06 39.80
CA MET A 731 -3.71 1.66 40.92
C MET A 731 -4.47 1.45 42.23
N GLY A 732 -3.88 0.66 43.14
CA GLY A 732 -4.53 0.28 44.39
C GLY A 732 -5.79 -0.55 44.13
N LYS A 733 -6.95 -0.08 44.62
CA LYS A 733 -8.24 -0.75 44.41
C LYS A 733 -9.05 -0.20 43.24
N GLY A 734 -8.63 0.91 42.64
CA GLY A 734 -9.34 1.58 41.54
C GLY A 734 -8.52 1.55 40.25
N SER A 735 -9.02 2.25 39.24
CA SER A 735 -8.41 2.31 37.92
C SER A 735 -8.68 3.61 37.18
N VAL A 736 -7.82 3.88 36.20
CA VAL A 736 -7.92 5.00 35.26
C VAL A 736 -8.08 4.43 33.87
N LEU A 737 -9.22 4.69 33.23
CA LEU A 737 -9.41 4.44 31.82
C LEU A 737 -8.98 5.70 31.05
N LEU A 738 -7.83 5.61 30.38
CA LEU A 738 -7.26 6.68 29.57
C LEU A 738 -7.66 6.47 28.11
N SER A 739 -8.20 7.51 27.49
CA SER A 739 -8.69 7.49 26.10
C SER A 739 -7.97 8.52 25.23
N GLY A 740 -7.52 8.09 24.05
CA GLY A 740 -7.07 8.96 22.96
C GLY A 740 -8.10 9.11 21.83
N PHE A 741 -9.27 8.47 21.95
CA PHE A 741 -10.36 8.58 20.98
C PHE A 741 -10.97 9.99 20.96
N ASP A 742 -11.32 10.50 19.78
CA ASP A 742 -11.95 11.82 19.62
C ASP A 742 -13.49 11.76 19.83
N LEU A 743 -13.91 11.42 21.04
CA LEU A 743 -15.31 11.12 21.34
C LEU A 743 -16.20 12.38 21.36
N ILE A 744 -15.68 13.48 21.92
CA ILE A 744 -16.52 14.65 22.23
C ILE A 744 -16.81 15.48 20.97
N ASN A 745 -15.87 15.59 20.03
CA ASN A 745 -16.11 16.30 18.77
C ASN A 745 -17.13 15.56 17.87
N HIS A 746 -17.15 14.22 17.93
CA HIS A 746 -18.07 13.39 17.15
C HIS A 746 -19.46 13.22 17.79
N CYS A 747 -19.70 13.85 18.94
CA CYS A 747 -20.90 13.64 19.73
C CYS A 747 -22.19 14.00 19.00
N GLY A 748 -23.07 13.03 18.79
CA GLY A 748 -24.31 13.16 18.01
C GLY A 748 -24.11 13.25 16.49
N ILE A 749 -22.88 13.10 16.01
CA ILE A 749 -22.53 13.05 14.58
C ILE A 749 -22.22 11.61 14.16
N ASP A 750 -21.33 10.94 14.90
CA ASP A 750 -20.92 9.57 14.62
C ASP A 750 -21.54 8.59 15.64
N PRO A 751 -22.42 7.67 15.19
CA PRO A 751 -23.11 6.75 16.11
C PRO A 751 -22.19 5.75 16.81
N VAL A 752 -21.01 5.48 16.27
CA VAL A 752 -20.04 4.56 16.89
C VAL A 752 -19.26 5.25 17.99
N ALA A 753 -18.86 6.50 17.80
CA ALA A 753 -18.24 7.31 18.84
C ALA A 753 -19.17 7.45 20.06
N ASP A 754 -20.45 7.77 19.82
CA ASP A 754 -21.46 7.88 20.88
C ASP A 754 -21.64 6.55 21.65
N LYS A 755 -21.73 5.43 20.93
CA LYS A 755 -21.89 4.10 21.54
C LYS A 755 -20.64 3.67 22.33
N LEU A 756 -19.44 3.99 21.84
CA LEU A 756 -18.20 3.73 22.58
C LEU A 756 -18.15 4.53 23.89
N LEU A 757 -18.49 5.83 23.84
CA LEU A 757 -18.56 6.67 25.03
C LEU A 757 -19.58 6.10 26.04
N SER A 758 -20.76 5.72 25.58
CA SER A 758 -21.80 5.08 26.41
C SER A 758 -21.30 3.80 27.08
N ASN A 759 -20.67 2.91 26.32
CA ASN A 759 -20.12 1.66 26.84
C ASN A 759 -18.98 1.89 27.85
N ILE A 760 -18.11 2.89 27.63
CA ILE A 760 -17.06 3.28 28.57
C ILE A 760 -17.66 3.76 29.89
N LEU A 761 -18.65 4.66 29.82
CA LEU A 761 -19.35 5.18 31.00
C LEU A 761 -20.02 4.03 31.77
N HIS A 762 -20.75 3.17 31.07
CA HIS A 762 -21.45 2.04 31.68
C HIS A 762 -20.46 1.05 32.34
N TYR A 763 -19.35 0.72 31.65
CA TYR A 763 -18.29 -0.14 32.18
C TYR A 763 -17.72 0.41 33.50
N MET A 764 -17.37 1.69 33.54
CA MET A 764 -16.67 2.31 34.68
C MET A 764 -17.59 2.69 35.85
N VAL A 765 -18.91 2.65 35.67
CA VAL A 765 -19.91 3.03 36.69
C VAL A 765 -20.52 1.82 37.42
N ILE A 766 -20.44 0.63 36.80
CA ILE A 766 -20.86 -0.62 37.43
C ILE A 766 -19.86 -1.01 38.50
N ASP A 767 -20.37 -1.40 39.67
CA ASP A 767 -19.55 -1.94 40.75
C ASP A 767 -19.22 -3.42 40.45
N LYS A 768 -18.15 -3.62 39.69
CA LYS A 768 -17.62 -4.94 39.34
C LYS A 768 -16.11 -4.93 39.40
N LYS A 769 -15.52 -6.10 39.58
CA LYS A 769 -14.06 -6.24 39.56
C LYS A 769 -13.54 -6.01 38.13
N HIS A 770 -12.65 -5.03 37.97
CA HIS A 770 -11.93 -4.78 36.73
C HIS A 770 -10.63 -5.59 36.76
N GLU A 771 -10.29 -6.24 35.64
CA GLU A 771 -9.17 -7.17 35.57
C GLU A 771 -8.12 -6.69 34.56
N PRO A 772 -6.84 -6.59 34.94
CA PRO A 772 -5.78 -6.15 34.03
C PRO A 772 -5.48 -7.17 32.93
N TYR A 773 -5.76 -8.46 33.14
CA TYR A 773 -5.35 -9.53 32.23
C TYR A 773 -6.52 -10.38 31.73
N VAL A 774 -6.33 -10.93 30.54
CA VAL A 774 -7.30 -11.82 29.90
C VAL A 774 -7.27 -13.18 30.59
N ALA A 775 -8.45 -13.72 30.89
CA ALA A 775 -8.59 -15.09 31.38
C ALA A 775 -8.41 -16.08 30.22
N VAL A 776 -7.52 -17.07 30.40
CA VAL A 776 -7.30 -18.13 29.41
C VAL A 776 -7.98 -19.40 29.91
N SER A 777 -8.98 -19.90 29.19
CA SER A 777 -9.73 -21.09 29.62
C SER A 777 -8.98 -22.39 29.37
N ASP A 778 -8.36 -22.55 28.20
CA ASP A 778 -7.82 -23.85 27.76
C ASP A 778 -6.42 -23.75 27.17
N SER A 779 -6.22 -22.99 26.09
CA SER A 779 -4.88 -22.86 25.50
C SER A 779 -4.67 -21.58 24.70
N ILE A 780 -3.42 -21.16 24.64
CA ILE A 780 -2.91 -20.16 23.71
C ILE A 780 -2.20 -20.91 22.57
N ILE A 781 -2.59 -20.64 21.33
CA ILE A 781 -1.91 -21.13 20.14
C ILE A 781 -1.08 -19.97 19.61
N TRP A 782 0.24 -20.06 19.75
CA TRP A 782 1.10 -18.95 19.39
C TRP A 782 1.19 -18.84 17.86
N GLY A 783 1.05 -17.62 17.35
CA GLY A 783 0.86 -17.33 15.92
C GLY A 783 -0.60 -17.26 15.49
N ASP A 784 -1.56 -17.79 16.27
CA ASP A 784 -2.99 -17.58 16.06
C ASP A 784 -3.44 -16.31 16.79
N TYR A 785 -3.77 -15.26 16.03
CA TYR A 785 -4.03 -13.95 16.62
C TYR A 785 -5.28 -13.91 17.51
N ALA A 786 -6.26 -14.79 17.29
CA ALA A 786 -7.47 -14.85 18.10
C ALA A 786 -7.19 -15.30 19.54
N SER A 787 -6.39 -16.36 19.71
CA SER A 787 -6.04 -16.88 21.04
C SER A 787 -5.04 -16.00 21.80
N GLU A 788 -4.35 -15.09 21.11
CA GLU A 788 -3.35 -14.17 21.69
C GLU A 788 -3.92 -12.80 22.13
N ARG A 789 -5.21 -12.54 21.89
CA ARG A 789 -5.86 -11.23 22.13
C ARG A 789 -5.70 -10.75 23.56
N GLY A 790 -5.15 -9.55 23.73
CA GLY A 790 -4.92 -8.95 25.05
C GLY A 790 -3.79 -9.59 25.87
N ILE A 791 -3.08 -10.57 25.28
CA ILE A 791 -1.89 -11.23 25.84
C ILE A 791 -0.63 -10.67 25.16
N VAL A 792 -0.65 -10.48 23.84
CA VAL A 792 0.50 -10.02 23.05
C VAL A 792 0.29 -8.62 22.49
N ASN A 793 0.85 -7.64 23.18
CA ASN A 793 0.89 -6.26 22.70
C ASN A 793 2.25 -6.01 22.04
N ALA A 794 2.25 -5.72 20.75
CA ALA A 794 3.46 -5.72 19.93
C ALA A 794 4.41 -4.60 20.38
N LEU A 795 5.58 -5.04 20.89
CA LEU A 795 6.71 -4.33 21.54
C LEU A 795 6.80 -4.53 23.05
N CYS A 796 5.68 -4.60 23.77
CA CYS A 796 5.74 -4.52 25.23
C CYS A 796 6.22 -5.80 25.91
N ASN A 797 6.05 -6.97 25.28
CA ASN A 797 6.24 -8.25 25.96
C ASN A 797 7.38 -9.13 25.39
N GLY A 798 8.15 -8.64 24.42
CA GLY A 798 9.31 -9.36 23.84
C GLY A 798 8.99 -10.54 22.92
N LEU A 799 7.72 -10.93 22.75
CA LEU A 799 7.31 -12.06 21.91
C LEU A 799 6.99 -11.65 20.47
N MET A 800 7.98 -11.78 19.59
CA MET A 800 7.84 -11.45 18.17
C MET A 800 7.22 -12.61 17.38
N VAL A 801 6.35 -12.31 16.40
CA VAL A 801 5.78 -13.34 15.52
C VAL A 801 6.87 -14.09 14.76
N ASN A 802 6.80 -15.42 14.76
CA ASN A 802 7.57 -16.26 13.85
C ASN A 802 6.74 -16.58 12.62
N THR A 803 7.39 -16.67 11.47
CA THR A 803 6.71 -16.86 10.20
C THR A 803 7.43 -17.92 9.39
N VAL A 804 6.67 -18.81 8.76
CA VAL A 804 7.20 -19.89 7.93
C VAL A 804 6.72 -19.73 6.49
N PRO A 805 7.54 -20.05 5.48
CA PRO A 805 7.09 -20.08 4.10
C PRO A 805 6.13 -21.26 3.87
N ILE A 806 5.01 -21.00 3.21
CA ILE A 806 4.18 -22.03 2.58
C ILE A 806 4.81 -22.36 1.24
N ILE A 807 5.37 -23.56 1.13
CA ILE A 807 5.96 -24.07 -0.11
C ILE A 807 4.88 -24.80 -0.91
N PRO A 808 4.69 -24.51 -2.20
CA PRO A 808 3.79 -25.29 -3.05
C PRO A 808 4.13 -26.78 -3.00
N LYS A 809 3.10 -27.61 -2.80
CA LYS A 809 3.24 -29.07 -2.69
C LYS A 809 3.97 -29.64 -3.91
N GLY A 810 4.98 -30.48 -3.68
CA GLY A 810 5.81 -31.10 -4.72
C GLY A 810 7.00 -30.26 -5.17
N GLN A 811 7.15 -29.02 -4.69
CA GLN A 811 8.31 -28.16 -4.96
C GLN A 811 9.22 -27.97 -3.73
N GLU A 812 9.04 -28.77 -2.66
CA GLU A 812 9.77 -28.64 -1.39
C GLU A 812 11.29 -28.88 -1.54
N LYS A 813 11.68 -29.65 -2.56
CA LYS A 813 13.09 -29.95 -2.86
C LYS A 813 13.74 -28.93 -3.79
N ASP A 814 12.97 -28.01 -4.36
CA ASP A 814 13.51 -27.02 -5.28
C ASP A 814 14.44 -26.07 -4.54
N VAL A 815 15.61 -25.79 -5.13
CA VAL A 815 16.62 -24.91 -4.53
C VAL A 815 16.05 -23.52 -4.23
N LYS A 816 15.10 -23.04 -5.03
CA LYS A 816 14.40 -21.77 -4.80
C LYS A 816 13.50 -21.77 -3.56
N TYR A 817 13.07 -22.94 -3.08
CA TYR A 817 12.21 -23.09 -1.90
C TYR A 817 12.86 -23.77 -0.71
N LYS A 818 14.10 -24.23 -0.85
CA LYS A 818 14.87 -24.77 0.27
C LYS A 818 14.84 -23.80 1.45
N LEU A 819 14.28 -24.27 2.58
CA LEU A 819 14.19 -23.51 3.81
C LEU A 819 15.59 -23.15 4.31
N LYS A 820 15.82 -21.88 4.59
CA LYS A 820 17.02 -21.36 5.25
C LYS A 820 16.62 -20.63 6.51
N ILE A 821 17.40 -20.81 7.57
CA ILE A 821 17.23 -20.16 8.85
C ILE A 821 18.52 -19.40 9.13
N ASP A 822 18.42 -18.09 9.37
CA ASP A 822 19.60 -17.28 9.72
C ASP A 822 20.00 -17.43 11.20
N GLU A 823 21.13 -16.84 11.61
CA GLU A 823 21.62 -16.98 13.00
C GLU A 823 20.66 -16.43 14.07
N TYR A 824 19.64 -15.67 13.65
CA TYR A 824 18.59 -15.13 14.53
C TYR A 824 17.25 -15.85 14.35
N GLY A 825 17.22 -16.98 13.64
CA GLY A 825 16.05 -17.85 13.51
C GLY A 825 15.02 -17.40 12.47
N TYR A 826 15.28 -16.35 11.69
CA TYR A 826 14.34 -15.95 10.65
C TYR A 826 14.37 -16.96 9.50
N GLN A 827 13.18 -17.36 9.04
CA GLN A 827 13.02 -18.44 8.08
C GLN A 827 12.70 -17.91 6.68
N TYR A 828 13.37 -18.44 5.66
CA TYR A 828 13.19 -18.04 4.26
C TYR A 828 13.16 -19.23 3.30
N ALA A 829 12.31 -19.14 2.28
CA ALA A 829 12.39 -20.02 1.12
C ALA A 829 13.47 -19.50 0.15
N GLY A 830 14.60 -20.21 0.05
CA GLY A 830 15.68 -19.88 -0.87
C GLY A 830 16.62 -18.78 -0.37
N ALA A 831 16.34 -17.51 -0.68
CA ALA A 831 17.22 -16.38 -0.33
C ALA A 831 16.43 -15.22 0.28
N TYR A 832 17.09 -14.43 1.13
CA TYR A 832 16.50 -13.23 1.70
C TYR A 832 16.25 -12.16 0.63
N GLY A 833 15.05 -11.58 0.63
CA GLY A 833 14.66 -10.48 -0.25
C GLY A 833 13.83 -10.89 -1.48
N GLY A 834 13.20 -9.91 -2.12
CA GLY A 834 12.40 -10.12 -3.34
C GLY A 834 11.05 -10.82 -3.14
N TRP A 835 10.58 -11.02 -1.92
CA TRP A 835 9.26 -11.62 -1.62
C TRP A 835 8.10 -10.75 -2.15
N ASN A 836 8.25 -9.41 -2.18
CA ASN A 836 7.26 -8.50 -2.78
C ASN A 836 7.23 -8.56 -4.31
N SER A 837 8.33 -8.98 -4.92
CA SER A 837 8.44 -9.21 -6.36
C SER A 837 8.25 -10.67 -6.76
N LYS A 838 8.12 -11.59 -5.79
CA LYS A 838 7.88 -13.03 -5.97
C LYS A 838 6.57 -13.44 -5.27
N PRO A 839 5.42 -13.01 -5.81
CA PRO A 839 4.10 -13.26 -5.23
C PRO A 839 3.75 -14.75 -5.00
N GLY A 840 4.45 -15.68 -5.65
CA GLY A 840 4.25 -17.13 -5.48
C GLY A 840 4.73 -17.71 -4.15
N VAL A 841 5.47 -16.97 -3.32
CA VAL A 841 5.91 -17.43 -1.99
C VAL A 841 5.14 -16.70 -0.91
N GLN A 842 4.33 -17.43 -0.15
CA GLN A 842 3.59 -16.90 0.98
C GLN A 842 4.29 -17.25 2.29
N TYR A 843 4.33 -16.30 3.22
CA TYR A 843 4.76 -16.50 4.60
C TYR A 843 3.58 -16.27 5.53
N VAL A 844 3.41 -17.17 6.50
CA VAL A 844 2.30 -17.16 7.46
C VAL A 844 2.81 -17.27 8.89
N PRO A 845 2.04 -16.81 9.89
CA PRO A 845 2.41 -16.97 11.29
C PRO A 845 2.55 -18.44 11.69
N TYR A 846 3.53 -18.73 12.54
CA TYR A 846 3.72 -20.03 13.19
C TYR A 846 4.53 -19.82 14.47
N GLY A 847 3.85 -19.68 15.61
CA GLY A 847 4.50 -19.45 16.90
C GLY A 847 5.02 -18.02 17.14
N ARG A 848 5.57 -17.82 18.34
CA ARG A 848 6.27 -16.59 18.77
C ARG A 848 7.72 -16.90 19.13
N ARG A 849 8.60 -15.89 19.11
CA ARG A 849 10.00 -16.01 19.52
C ARG A 849 10.35 -15.00 20.60
N PRO A 850 11.16 -15.38 21.62
CA PRO A 850 11.67 -14.46 22.63
C PRO A 850 12.76 -13.58 22.00
N MET A 851 12.39 -12.37 21.58
CA MET A 851 13.24 -11.51 20.75
C MET A 851 13.70 -10.22 21.40
N ALA A 852 13.23 -9.91 22.61
CA ALA A 852 13.69 -8.71 23.29
C ALA A 852 15.22 -8.77 23.57
N PRO A 853 15.93 -7.63 23.53
CA PRO A 853 15.42 -6.33 23.11
C PRO A 853 15.29 -6.23 21.58
N PHE A 854 14.14 -5.73 21.12
CA PHE A 854 13.93 -5.35 19.72
C PHE A 854 13.04 -4.12 19.60
N THR A 855 13.17 -3.41 18.48
CA THR A 855 12.30 -2.31 18.08
C THR A 855 11.94 -2.46 16.59
N PHE A 856 11.23 -1.49 16.01
CA PHE A 856 11.02 -1.43 14.57
C PHE A 856 11.69 -0.18 13.99
N SER A 857 12.30 -0.34 12.82
CA SER A 857 12.70 0.79 11.99
C SER A 857 11.48 1.64 11.62
N ARG A 858 11.70 2.90 11.19
CA ARG A 858 10.64 3.74 10.60
C ARG A 858 9.94 3.10 9.39
N GLY A 859 10.55 2.10 8.76
CA GLY A 859 9.94 1.34 7.67
C GLY A 859 9.04 0.19 8.14
N GLY A 860 9.02 -0.13 9.44
CA GLY A 860 8.30 -1.28 10.01
C GLY A 860 9.09 -2.60 10.02
N SER A 861 10.38 -2.61 9.62
CA SER A 861 11.24 -3.78 9.78
C SER A 861 11.70 -3.96 11.23
N PRO A 862 11.73 -5.18 11.78
CA PRO A 862 12.26 -5.41 13.12
C PRO A 862 13.77 -5.13 13.17
N LEU A 863 14.21 -4.51 14.26
CA LEU A 863 15.59 -4.20 14.60
C LEU A 863 15.89 -4.89 15.92
N ILE A 864 16.78 -5.88 15.88
CA ILE A 864 17.25 -6.64 17.04
C ILE A 864 18.68 -6.26 17.37
N ASP A 865 19.07 -6.41 18.63
CA ASP A 865 20.48 -6.40 19.02
C ASP A 865 21.21 -7.60 18.38
N LYS A 866 22.35 -7.37 17.74
CA LYS A 866 23.11 -8.42 17.05
C LYS A 866 24.28 -8.97 17.85
N THR A 867 24.54 -8.44 19.04
CA THR A 867 25.65 -8.86 19.91
C THR A 867 25.38 -10.18 20.63
N SER A 868 24.11 -10.61 20.68
CA SER A 868 23.68 -11.83 21.34
C SER A 868 22.64 -12.59 20.52
N VAL A 869 22.71 -13.93 20.60
CA VAL A 869 21.68 -14.85 20.10
C VAL A 869 20.64 -15.18 21.17
N THR A 870 20.82 -14.68 22.40
CA THR A 870 19.86 -14.81 23.49
C THR A 870 18.84 -13.68 23.45
N GLY A 871 17.57 -14.02 23.66
CA GLY A 871 16.48 -13.07 23.78
C GLY A 871 15.51 -13.48 24.88
N GLU A 872 14.55 -12.61 25.14
CA GLU A 872 13.54 -12.81 26.17
C GLU A 872 12.15 -12.42 25.68
N GLY A 873 11.14 -12.96 26.35
CA GLY A 873 9.74 -12.63 26.14
C GLY A 873 8.91 -13.08 27.33
N TYR A 874 7.79 -12.41 27.56
CA TYR A 874 6.91 -12.70 28.69
C TYR A 874 5.45 -12.45 28.32
N PHE A 875 4.54 -12.93 29.16
CA PHE A 875 3.13 -12.61 29.05
C PHE A 875 2.43 -12.79 30.39
N TYR A 876 1.30 -12.10 30.55
CA TYR A 876 0.46 -12.18 31.73
C TYR A 876 -0.91 -12.74 31.37
N ILE A 877 -1.45 -13.61 32.22
CA ILE A 877 -2.80 -14.15 32.10
C ILE A 877 -3.49 -14.23 33.46
N THR A 878 -4.81 -14.25 33.43
CA THR A 878 -5.64 -14.63 34.58
C THR A 878 -5.96 -16.13 34.49
N LEU A 879 -5.77 -16.85 35.59
CA LEU A 879 -6.10 -18.27 35.69
C LEU A 879 -7.58 -18.44 36.08
N PRO A 880 -8.37 -19.25 35.34
CA PRO A 880 -9.68 -19.66 35.80
C PRO A 880 -9.56 -20.55 37.05
N GLU A 881 -10.53 -20.47 37.97
CA GLU A 881 -10.60 -21.39 39.10
C GLU A 881 -10.57 -22.85 38.60
N LYS A 882 -9.67 -23.66 39.17
CA LYS A 882 -9.47 -25.13 38.99
C LYS A 882 -8.31 -25.60 38.09
N LYS A 883 -7.56 -24.75 37.38
CA LYS A 883 -6.38 -25.20 36.60
C LYS A 883 -5.15 -25.35 37.51
N ASN A 884 -4.36 -26.41 37.32
CA ASN A 884 -3.19 -26.70 38.17
C ASN A 884 -1.92 -27.12 37.42
N ILE A 885 -2.00 -27.34 36.10
CA ILE A 885 -0.82 -27.61 35.25
C ILE A 885 -0.85 -26.67 34.05
N MET A 886 0.31 -26.07 33.76
CA MET A 886 0.59 -25.38 32.50
C MET A 886 1.57 -26.21 31.66
N THR A 887 1.17 -26.61 30.46
CA THR A 887 2.07 -27.24 29.48
C THR A 887 2.52 -26.20 28.47
N THR A 888 3.82 -25.94 28.39
CA THR A 888 4.44 -25.07 27.37
C THR A 888 5.14 -25.90 26.31
N VAL A 889 4.77 -25.71 25.04
CA VAL A 889 5.34 -26.41 23.89
C VAL A 889 6.28 -25.48 23.14
N LEU A 890 7.55 -25.88 23.05
CA LEU A 890 8.62 -25.15 22.37
C LEU A 890 9.18 -26.00 21.23
N GLU A 891 9.69 -25.35 20.17
CA GLU A 891 10.28 -26.02 19.02
C GLU A 891 11.68 -25.45 18.71
N ASN A 892 12.61 -26.36 18.39
CA ASN A 892 13.91 -26.03 17.85
C ASN A 892 13.92 -26.24 16.32
N PRO A 893 13.93 -25.17 15.51
CA PRO A 893 13.89 -25.29 14.07
C PRO A 893 15.28 -25.52 13.43
N VAL A 894 16.38 -25.53 14.19
CA VAL A 894 17.76 -25.64 13.66
C VAL A 894 18.39 -27.02 13.91
N ASP A 895 19.57 -27.23 13.31
CA ASP A 895 20.29 -28.53 13.30
C ASP A 895 21.25 -28.71 14.51
N GLU A 896 21.18 -27.82 15.50
CA GLU A 896 21.98 -27.86 16.72
C GLU A 896 21.09 -27.68 17.97
N PRO A 897 21.46 -28.24 19.14
CA PRO A 897 20.68 -28.07 20.37
C PRO A 897 20.63 -26.61 20.80
N ILE A 898 19.46 -26.17 21.28
CA ILE A 898 19.27 -24.82 21.81
C ILE A 898 18.81 -24.87 23.26
N ARG A 899 19.14 -23.82 24.03
CA ARG A 899 18.79 -23.71 25.45
C ARG A 899 17.78 -22.60 25.68
N ILE A 900 16.85 -22.85 26.59
CA ILE A 900 15.82 -21.92 27.03
C ILE A 900 15.59 -22.09 28.53
N SER A 901 15.27 -20.99 29.20
CA SER A 901 14.78 -20.97 30.56
C SER A 901 13.33 -20.51 30.57
N LEU A 902 12.51 -21.19 31.36
CA LEU A 902 11.11 -20.87 31.61
C LEU A 902 10.95 -20.58 33.11
N SER A 903 10.33 -19.45 33.45
CA SER A 903 9.92 -19.16 34.82
C SER A 903 8.48 -18.68 34.87
N VAL A 904 7.86 -18.90 36.02
CA VAL A 904 6.50 -18.45 36.32
C VAL A 904 6.54 -17.55 37.54
N ASN A 905 5.92 -16.37 37.44
CA ASN A 905 5.99 -15.29 38.44
C ASN A 905 7.45 -14.98 38.85
N ASP A 906 7.72 -14.89 40.14
CA ASP A 906 9.03 -14.58 40.71
C ASP A 906 9.85 -15.84 41.03
N GLU A 907 9.43 -17.02 40.54
CA GLU A 907 10.16 -18.28 40.74
C GLU A 907 11.46 -18.30 39.90
N ALA A 908 12.46 -19.03 40.41
CA ALA A 908 13.71 -19.23 39.67
C ALA A 908 13.44 -20.03 38.40
N GLY A 909 13.91 -19.54 37.25
CA GLY A 909 13.70 -20.21 35.97
C GLY A 909 14.46 -21.53 35.87
N GLU A 910 13.77 -22.58 35.45
CA GLU A 910 14.40 -23.86 35.11
C GLU A 910 14.99 -23.79 33.70
N GLU A 911 16.16 -24.39 33.49
CA GLU A 911 16.81 -24.47 32.18
C GLU A 911 16.46 -25.79 31.47
N TYR A 912 16.15 -25.69 30.18
CA TYR A 912 15.82 -26.81 29.32
C TYR A 912 16.66 -26.77 28.05
N THR A 913 16.99 -27.95 27.53
CA THR A 913 17.64 -28.12 26.21
C THR A 913 16.66 -28.74 25.23
N ILE A 914 16.44 -28.08 24.10
CA ILE A 914 15.60 -28.58 23.00
C ILE A 914 16.51 -29.16 21.92
N LEU A 915 16.38 -30.45 21.64
CA LEU A 915 17.18 -31.15 20.65
C LEU A 915 16.87 -30.66 19.21
N PRO A 916 17.82 -30.81 18.26
CA PRO A 916 17.65 -30.37 16.88
C PRO A 916 16.37 -30.90 16.23
N LYS A 917 15.61 -30.03 15.54
CA LYS A 917 14.38 -30.38 14.80
C LYS A 917 13.32 -31.09 15.65
N GLN A 918 13.30 -30.86 16.96
CA GLN A 918 12.34 -31.48 17.88
C GLN A 918 11.51 -30.43 18.62
N GLN A 919 10.36 -30.88 19.11
CA GLN A 919 9.53 -30.14 20.06
C GLN A 919 9.79 -30.66 21.48
N LEU A 920 9.75 -29.74 22.44
CA LEU A 920 9.80 -30.02 23.87
C LEU A 920 8.50 -29.56 24.50
N SER A 921 7.86 -30.42 25.30
CA SER A 921 6.72 -30.06 26.14
C SER A 921 7.17 -30.01 27.60
N ILE A 922 6.92 -28.88 28.26
CA ILE A 922 7.30 -28.62 29.66
C ILE A 922 6.02 -28.49 30.47
N ASP A 923 5.81 -29.37 31.46
CA ASP A 923 4.71 -29.28 32.41
C ASP A 923 5.16 -28.54 33.68
N THR A 924 4.57 -27.38 33.93
CA THR A 924 4.82 -26.55 35.11
C THR A 924 3.64 -26.65 36.09
N ASP A 925 3.91 -26.96 37.35
CA ASP A 925 2.91 -26.97 38.42
C ASP A 925 2.52 -25.53 38.77
N ILE A 926 1.25 -25.18 38.54
CA ILE A 926 0.70 -23.86 38.81
C ILE A 926 -0.39 -23.91 39.89
N SER A 927 -0.51 -25.04 40.62
CA SER A 927 -1.54 -25.26 41.65
C SER A 927 -1.51 -24.23 42.79
N HIS A 928 -0.35 -23.64 43.04
CA HIS A 928 -0.14 -22.63 44.08
C HIS A 928 -0.56 -21.21 43.63
N ILE A 929 -0.77 -20.98 42.33
CA ILE A 929 -1.11 -19.68 41.75
C ILE A 929 -2.63 -19.51 41.73
N LYS A 930 -3.13 -18.48 42.42
CA LYS A 930 -4.59 -18.30 42.60
C LYS A 930 -5.28 -17.41 41.56
N ASN A 931 -4.60 -16.36 41.08
CA ASN A 931 -5.24 -15.32 40.28
C ASN A 931 -4.47 -15.03 38.99
N THR A 932 -3.34 -14.35 39.09
CA THR A 932 -2.57 -13.85 37.96
C THR A 932 -1.28 -14.63 37.84
N MET A 933 -0.90 -14.93 36.60
CA MET A 933 0.34 -15.60 36.27
C MET A 933 1.12 -14.78 35.25
N LYS A 934 2.39 -14.49 35.55
CA LYS A 934 3.39 -14.03 34.59
C LYS A 934 4.20 -15.23 34.15
N VAL A 935 4.35 -15.43 32.85
CA VAL A 935 5.27 -16.44 32.30
C VAL A 935 6.40 -15.71 31.60
N PHE A 936 7.63 -16.13 31.86
CA PHE A 936 8.83 -15.54 31.29
C PHE A 936 9.67 -16.61 30.61
N LEU A 937 10.10 -16.32 29.37
CA LEU A 937 10.97 -17.16 28.56
C LEU A 937 12.24 -16.39 28.23
N LYS A 938 13.40 -17.04 28.42
CA LYS A 938 14.70 -16.47 28.07
C LYS A 938 15.65 -17.53 27.55
N GLY A 939 16.33 -17.25 26.45
CA GLY A 939 17.30 -18.18 25.86
C GLY A 939 17.48 -17.93 24.38
N ASP A 940 17.79 -18.97 23.62
CA ASP A 940 18.10 -18.85 22.20
C ASP A 940 16.90 -18.29 21.41
N ARG A 941 17.14 -17.21 20.65
CA ARG A 941 16.14 -16.50 19.82
C ARG A 941 15.54 -17.34 18.71
N ARG A 942 16.18 -18.46 18.37
CA ARG A 942 15.69 -19.42 17.38
C ARG A 942 14.57 -20.31 17.94
N THR A 943 14.38 -20.33 19.26
CA THR A 943 13.29 -21.07 19.93
C THR A 943 11.94 -20.53 19.51
N ILE A 944 11.06 -21.41 19.02
CA ILE A 944 9.69 -21.07 18.68
C ILE A 944 8.78 -21.54 19.81
N LEU A 945 8.06 -20.61 20.43
CA LEU A 945 6.95 -20.88 21.33
C LEU A 945 5.71 -21.21 20.50
N VAL A 946 5.20 -22.44 20.61
CA VAL A 946 4.15 -23.00 19.74
C VAL A 946 2.79 -23.02 20.43
N LYS A 947 2.72 -23.53 21.66
CA LYS A 947 1.45 -23.65 22.39
C LYS A 947 1.65 -23.51 23.90
N THR A 948 0.67 -22.95 24.59
CA THR A 948 0.55 -23.00 26.05
C THR A 948 -0.81 -23.57 26.43
N ILE A 949 -0.88 -24.63 27.21
CA ILE A 949 -2.12 -25.33 27.58
C ILE A 949 -2.31 -25.25 29.10
N LEU A 950 -3.52 -24.93 29.55
CA LEU A 950 -3.92 -24.96 30.95
C LEU A 950 -4.86 -26.15 31.18
N SER A 951 -4.45 -27.08 32.03
CA SER A 951 -5.20 -28.30 32.31
C SER A 951 -5.41 -28.55 33.80
N MET A 952 -6.29 -29.50 34.08
CA MET A 952 -6.40 -30.11 35.41
C MET A 952 -5.65 -31.44 35.38
N LYS A 953 -4.82 -31.69 36.38
CA LYS A 953 -4.28 -33.01 36.67
C LYS A 953 -5.47 -33.93 36.96
N HIS A 954 -5.80 -34.83 36.03
CA HIS A 954 -6.69 -35.92 36.37
C HIS A 954 -5.99 -36.72 37.46
N SER A 955 -6.56 -36.74 38.66
CA SER A 955 -6.17 -37.70 39.68
C SER A 955 -6.39 -39.09 39.06
N SER A 956 -5.31 -39.75 38.67
CA SER A 956 -5.31 -41.19 38.46
C SER A 956 -5.77 -41.82 39.77
N LYS A 957 -7.04 -42.21 39.83
CA LYS A 957 -7.56 -43.05 40.90
C LYS A 957 -7.08 -44.47 40.70
#